data_AF-A0A5C5YNX0-F1
#
_entry.id   AF-A0A5C5YNX0-F1
#
_cell.length_a   1.000
_cell.length_b   1.000
_cell.length_c   1.000
_cell.angle_alpha   90.00
_cell.angle_beta   90.00
_cell.angle_gamma   90.00
#
_symmetry.space_group_name_H-M   'P 1'
#
loop_
_entity.id
_entity.type
_entity.pdbx_description
1 polymer ?
#
loop_
_entity_poly.entity_id
_entity_poly.type
_entity_poly.pdbx_seq_one_letter_code
_entity_poly.pdbx_strand_id
1 'polypeptide(L)'
;MRSGPLLGGVEKRVGKTDRPSKWGSTESVIFSALDSKIVDRSLAKKISPASEPSNGSDFAVFAELLRGFLASMGEIHLTMGGGVDDNSGVPKLLFARKSQQKTSEIAMTLRAATKTQTRSHTQKALAILFLFLIAATMSVLCVSSNGQGAANGKFDVIQMNPAFKEEANVRRMERAAGAYASYRGDPAAFGSLRIAQAFFQTYLPGKMTQPDSFEEVSKLTQDSLSYLNRAQRSGSPSAKKLLEWIYVGMKGVAEGNYQTVARINATIALGRLDERVADQANQRPPTPLRYSLPILIKLYEDQKNDEGIRAAGLQGIRRHSMYNFPGISAADRTKLTTLMSDLLKEPTPDDRTEQAHAFLQRYAVDILDYLNTDDRPALAKDLVTISSDPKRTNLIALYSAATVGRMPEELKGQVDAPEKVLENWSVRAWKGFRDELTHMASLGRGKQAMQQPSKPSSHLAPEKPTAMARSGMMGGSGGYDEMMGGGYDDMMSGGSGGEGYEEMMGGGYDDMMMGGGYDDMMMGGGYDQMMGGGYSMPAANPQPPEVVASRKRLNSILEQILLGVTGSPKLDLENEQPNGGLYASVPEAQQQELMIWLEEMQPVVDALNDRAHDTKLEFVAALKEQLEVLRDIAGPAADEVEAQERAYAGIVQASDLLKGDDDAADSAVGFDPAE
;
A
#
# COMPACT_ATOMS: atom_id res chain seq x y z
N MET A 1 47.70 -29.52 -5.63
CA MET A 1 48.33 -30.79 -5.19
C MET A 1 49.41 -30.47 -4.16
N ARG A 2 49.54 -31.30 -3.11
CA ARG A 2 50.45 -31.23 -1.93
C ARG A 2 49.93 -30.30 -0.82
N SER A 3 49.32 -30.82 0.26
CA SER A 3 49.86 -31.58 1.42
C SER A 3 50.08 -30.65 2.62
N GLY A 4 49.51 -30.98 3.78
CA GLY A 4 49.80 -30.34 5.08
C GLY A 4 51.27 -30.50 5.51
N PRO A 5 51.70 -30.19 6.76
CA PRO A 5 51.00 -30.59 8.01
C PRO A 5 51.32 -29.77 9.31
N LEU A 6 50.92 -30.34 10.47
CA LEU A 6 51.52 -30.29 11.84
C LEU A 6 51.24 -29.16 12.86
N LEU A 7 50.44 -29.53 13.88
CA LEU A 7 50.70 -29.58 15.34
C LEU A 7 51.82 -28.76 16.03
N GLY A 8 51.43 -28.08 17.13
CA GLY A 8 52.22 -27.75 18.34
C GLY A 8 51.29 -26.99 19.33
N GLY A 9 50.96 -27.46 20.55
CA GLY A 9 51.79 -27.63 21.75
C GLY A 9 51.39 -26.60 22.82
N VAL A 10 50.39 -26.88 23.67
CA VAL A 10 50.44 -27.03 25.15
C VAL A 10 51.27 -25.98 25.94
N GLU A 11 50.60 -25.16 26.77
CA GLU A 11 51.04 -24.92 28.16
C GLU A 11 49.92 -24.38 29.07
N LYS A 12 49.82 -24.98 30.28
CA LYS A 12 48.88 -24.67 31.37
C LYS A 12 49.46 -23.58 32.27
N ARG A 13 48.62 -22.69 32.84
CA ARG A 13 48.84 -22.16 34.19
C ARG A 13 47.58 -22.17 35.05
N VAL A 14 47.75 -22.82 36.19
CA VAL A 14 46.84 -22.94 37.33
C VAL A 14 47.04 -21.73 38.25
N GLY A 15 45.95 -21.22 38.84
CA GLY A 15 45.99 -20.24 39.92
C GLY A 15 44.75 -20.35 40.80
N LYS A 16 44.82 -21.22 41.81
CA LYS A 16 43.93 -21.28 42.98
C LYS A 16 44.24 -20.13 43.93
N THR A 17 43.22 -19.51 44.53
CA THR A 17 43.26 -19.10 45.94
C THR A 17 41.87 -19.22 46.57
N ASP A 18 41.85 -19.81 47.76
CA ASP A 18 40.71 -20.18 48.61
C ASP A 18 40.39 -19.08 49.64
N ARG A 19 39.08 -18.79 49.82
CA ARG A 19 38.29 -18.66 51.08
C ARG A 19 38.68 -17.61 52.18
N PRO A 20 37.87 -17.42 53.27
CA PRO A 20 36.39 -17.41 53.45
C PRO A 20 35.87 -16.28 54.39
N SER A 21 34.54 -16.11 54.51
CA SER A 21 33.76 -15.93 55.77
C SER A 21 32.31 -15.53 55.43
N LYS A 22 31.30 -16.39 55.68
CA LYS A 22 30.51 -16.52 56.93
C LYS A 22 30.03 -15.20 57.52
N TRP A 23 28.76 -14.87 57.26
CA TRP A 23 27.78 -14.44 58.27
C TRP A 23 26.44 -15.05 57.89
N GLY A 24 25.78 -15.65 58.87
CA GLY A 24 24.42 -16.17 58.76
C GLY A 24 23.60 -15.73 59.97
N SER A 25 22.33 -16.12 59.91
CA SER A 25 21.29 -16.02 60.96
C SER A 25 20.67 -14.62 61.10
N THR A 26 19.38 -14.42 61.40
CA THR A 26 18.21 -15.28 61.64
C THR A 26 17.00 -14.34 61.77
N GLU A 27 15.78 -14.89 61.57
CA GLU A 27 14.51 -14.48 62.21
C GLU A 27 13.80 -13.18 61.79
N SER A 28 12.60 -13.30 61.19
CA SER A 28 11.36 -13.35 61.98
C SER A 28 10.13 -13.65 61.10
N VAL A 29 9.19 -14.38 61.69
CA VAL A 29 7.92 -14.87 61.18
C VAL A 29 6.80 -14.15 61.97
N ILE A 30 5.56 -14.21 61.47
CA ILE A 30 4.25 -14.01 62.14
C ILE A 30 3.82 -12.51 62.25
N PHE A 31 2.68 -12.01 61.73
CA PHE A 31 1.29 -12.40 62.02
C PHE A 31 0.21 -11.97 60.99
N SER A 32 -0.78 -12.89 60.85
CA SER A 32 -2.23 -12.81 60.54
C SER A 32 -2.76 -11.87 59.44
N ALA A 33 -3.50 -12.37 58.44
CA ALA A 33 -4.82 -13.03 58.50
C ALA A 33 -5.96 -12.10 58.96
N LEU A 34 -6.89 -11.82 58.03
CA LEU A 34 -8.32 -11.67 58.33
C LEU A 34 -9.12 -12.02 57.08
N ASP A 35 -9.84 -13.13 57.22
CA ASP A 35 -10.80 -13.70 56.30
C ASP A 35 -12.22 -13.24 56.68
N SER A 36 -13.10 -13.25 55.67
CA SER A 36 -14.56 -13.37 55.73
C SER A 36 -15.41 -12.17 56.18
N LYS A 37 -16.30 -11.72 55.27
CA LYS A 37 -17.73 -12.11 55.28
C LYS A 37 -18.56 -11.38 54.20
N ILE A 38 -19.11 -12.18 53.28
CA ILE A 38 -20.55 -12.35 53.03
C ILE A 38 -21.40 -11.06 52.97
N VAL A 39 -21.84 -10.68 51.76
CA VAL A 39 -23.25 -10.30 51.53
C VAL A 39 -23.69 -10.85 50.16
N ASP A 40 -24.54 -11.86 50.25
CA ASP A 40 -25.45 -12.33 49.24
C ASP A 40 -26.56 -11.29 49.03
N ARG A 41 -26.84 -10.88 47.78
CA ARG A 41 -28.07 -10.18 47.38
C ARG A 41 -28.37 -10.42 45.91
N SER A 42 -29.10 -11.51 45.67
CA SER A 42 -29.96 -11.67 44.52
C SER A 42 -31.16 -10.71 44.57
N LEU A 43 -31.70 -10.40 43.38
CA LEU A 43 -33.04 -9.85 43.09
C LEU A 43 -33.33 -8.38 43.51
N ALA A 44 -33.28 -7.47 42.54
CA ALA A 44 -34.50 -6.87 41.98
C ALA A 44 -34.25 -5.78 40.93
N LYS A 45 -35.07 -5.85 39.87
CA LYS A 45 -35.70 -4.75 39.11
C LYS A 45 -35.04 -4.25 37.80
N LYS A 46 -35.54 -4.89 36.73
CA LYS A 46 -35.87 -4.33 35.39
C LYS A 46 -36.01 -2.80 35.38
N ILE A 47 -35.12 -2.11 34.65
CA ILE A 47 -35.45 -0.98 33.78
C ILE A 47 -34.51 -1.08 32.57
N SER A 48 -35.10 -1.28 31.40
CA SER A 48 -34.42 -1.24 30.09
C SER A 48 -34.09 0.22 29.75
N PRO A 49 -32.89 0.55 29.26
CA PRO A 49 -32.72 1.67 28.34
C PRO A 49 -32.87 1.17 26.90
N ALA A 50 -33.38 2.06 26.06
CA ALA A 50 -33.72 1.82 24.67
C ALA A 50 -32.51 1.38 23.83
N SER A 51 -32.76 0.47 22.89
CA SER A 51 -31.88 0.16 21.78
C SER A 51 -31.59 1.42 20.96
N GLU A 52 -30.31 1.75 20.81
CA GLU A 52 -29.84 2.76 19.85
C GLU A 52 -30.18 2.33 18.42
N PRO A 53 -30.52 3.27 17.52
CA PRO A 53 -30.80 2.95 16.12
C PRO A 53 -29.49 2.57 15.41
N SER A 54 -29.47 1.37 14.82
CA SER A 54 -28.39 0.92 13.94
C SER A 54 -28.39 1.77 12.66
N ASN A 55 -27.25 2.40 12.35
CA ASN A 55 -27.01 3.26 11.17
C ASN A 55 -27.34 2.63 9.79
N GLY A 56 -27.72 1.34 9.73
CA GLY A 56 -28.13 0.67 8.50
C GLY A 56 -29.57 0.98 8.04
N SER A 57 -30.46 1.46 8.92
CA SER A 57 -31.86 1.71 8.55
C SER A 57 -32.01 2.88 7.59
N ASP A 58 -31.19 3.92 7.74
CA ASP A 58 -31.37 5.18 7.02
C ASP A 58 -30.90 5.06 5.55
N PHE A 59 -29.93 4.18 5.30
CA PHE A 59 -29.44 3.90 3.94
C PHE A 59 -30.43 3.05 3.14
N ALA A 60 -31.12 2.10 3.79
CA ALA A 60 -32.16 1.29 3.17
C ALA A 60 -33.37 2.12 2.74
N VAL A 61 -33.78 3.09 3.59
CA VAL A 61 -34.87 4.02 3.27
C VAL A 61 -34.50 4.94 2.10
N PHE A 62 -33.25 5.42 2.04
CA PHE A 62 -32.76 6.22 0.92
C PHE A 62 -32.72 5.42 -0.40
N ALA A 63 -32.27 4.17 -0.36
CA ALA A 63 -32.21 3.29 -1.53
C ALA A 63 -33.61 2.97 -2.10
N GLU A 64 -34.61 2.77 -1.23
CA GLU A 64 -36.02 2.60 -1.63
C GLU A 64 -36.60 3.86 -2.27
N LEU A 65 -36.35 5.04 -1.69
CA LEU A 65 -36.80 6.32 -2.25
C LEU A 65 -36.18 6.59 -3.63
N LEU A 66 -34.90 6.26 -3.81
CA LEU A 66 -34.20 6.39 -5.09
C LEU A 66 -34.75 5.40 -6.14
N ARG A 67 -35.05 4.15 -5.75
CA ARG A 67 -35.71 3.17 -6.63
C ARG A 67 -37.10 3.65 -7.07
N GLY A 68 -37.92 4.14 -6.14
CA GLY A 68 -39.25 4.68 -6.46
C GLY A 68 -39.19 5.87 -7.43
N PHE A 69 -38.20 6.75 -7.25
CA PHE A 69 -37.97 7.88 -8.15
C PHE A 69 -37.55 7.43 -9.56
N LEU A 70 -36.61 6.50 -9.68
CA LEU A 70 -36.13 5.98 -10.96
C LEU A 70 -37.23 5.20 -11.70
N ALA A 71 -38.05 4.44 -10.98
CA ALA A 71 -39.21 3.77 -11.54
C ALA A 71 -40.22 4.77 -12.14
N SER A 72 -40.45 5.93 -11.49
CA SER A 72 -41.36 6.97 -12.01
C SER A 72 -40.86 7.68 -13.28
N MET A 73 -39.55 7.63 -13.54
CA MET A 73 -38.95 8.22 -14.74
C MET A 73 -38.99 7.26 -15.94
N GLY A 74 -39.18 5.96 -15.71
CA GLY A 74 -39.16 4.92 -16.76
C GLY A 74 -40.41 4.82 -17.63
N GLU A 75 -41.54 5.43 -17.24
CA GLU A 75 -42.82 5.35 -17.99
C GLU A 75 -42.98 6.39 -19.12
N ILE A 76 -41.87 6.88 -19.70
CA ILE A 76 -41.92 7.77 -20.87
C ILE A 76 -41.87 6.93 -22.16
N HIS A 77 -43.04 6.45 -22.60
CA HIS A 77 -43.21 5.80 -23.91
C HIS A 77 -42.93 6.77 -25.07
N LEU A 78 -41.81 6.57 -25.76
CA LEU A 78 -41.53 7.14 -27.08
C LEU A 78 -42.14 6.23 -28.16
N THR A 79 -43.34 6.56 -28.64
CA THR A 79 -43.85 6.03 -29.92
C THR A 79 -43.09 6.69 -31.07
N MET A 80 -42.07 6.02 -31.60
CA MET A 80 -41.52 6.33 -32.93
C MET A 80 -42.34 5.60 -34.00
N GLY A 81 -43.10 6.35 -34.81
CA GLY A 81 -43.72 5.85 -36.02
C GLY A 81 -42.72 5.87 -37.18
N GLY A 82 -42.41 4.69 -37.74
CA GLY A 82 -41.68 4.56 -38.99
C GLY A 82 -42.62 4.73 -40.18
N GLY A 83 -42.43 5.79 -40.97
CA GLY A 83 -43.08 5.99 -42.26
C GLY A 83 -42.06 5.77 -43.38
N VAL A 84 -42.39 4.84 -44.29
CA VAL A 84 -41.67 4.59 -45.54
C VAL A 84 -42.26 5.53 -46.60
N ASP A 85 -41.41 6.37 -47.20
CA ASP A 85 -41.77 7.19 -48.36
C ASP A 85 -41.57 6.38 -49.65
N ASP A 86 -42.59 6.35 -50.50
CA ASP A 86 -42.43 6.08 -51.93
C ASP A 86 -43.21 7.12 -52.76
N ASN A 87 -42.42 7.77 -53.60
CA ASN A 87 -42.65 8.66 -54.74
C ASN A 87 -44.05 8.72 -55.41
N SER A 88 -44.58 9.93 -55.66
CA SER A 88 -44.87 10.46 -57.03
C SER A 88 -45.89 11.63 -57.07
N GLY A 89 -45.59 12.65 -57.90
CA GLY A 89 -46.59 13.24 -58.81
C GLY A 89 -47.42 14.46 -58.38
N VAL A 90 -46.98 15.64 -58.81
CA VAL A 90 -47.68 16.95 -58.89
C VAL A 90 -48.77 16.93 -60.01
N PRO A 91 -49.67 17.93 -60.22
CA PRO A 91 -50.64 18.65 -59.38
C PRO A 91 -52.10 18.61 -59.96
N LYS A 92 -53.11 19.18 -59.25
CA LYS A 92 -54.09 20.13 -59.85
C LYS A 92 -55.01 20.84 -58.85
N LEU A 93 -55.19 22.14 -59.10
CA LEU A 93 -56.08 23.10 -58.45
C LEU A 93 -57.57 22.71 -58.52
N LEU A 94 -58.33 23.03 -57.46
CA LEU A 94 -59.39 24.05 -57.51
C LEU A 94 -60.00 24.34 -56.12
N PHE A 95 -60.06 25.63 -55.81
CA PHE A 95 -60.78 26.24 -54.68
C PHE A 95 -62.29 26.00 -54.78
N ALA A 96 -62.96 25.68 -53.65
CA ALA A 96 -63.68 26.68 -52.85
C ALA A 96 -64.70 26.07 -51.88
N ARG A 97 -64.76 26.69 -50.70
CA ARG A 97 -65.97 27.20 -50.00
C ARG A 97 -66.26 26.65 -48.59
N LYS A 98 -65.60 27.32 -47.64
CA LYS A 98 -66.13 28.08 -46.49
C LYS A 98 -66.94 27.38 -45.37
N SER A 99 -66.35 27.56 -44.19
CA SER A 99 -66.91 28.21 -42.99
C SER A 99 -67.76 27.36 -42.04
N GLN A 100 -67.09 26.69 -41.10
CA GLN A 100 -67.54 26.57 -39.69
C GLN A 100 -66.41 26.31 -38.65
N GLN A 101 -65.13 26.18 -39.01
CA GLN A 101 -64.09 25.72 -38.05
C GLN A 101 -63.39 26.79 -37.19
N LYS A 102 -63.62 28.10 -37.41
CA LYS A 102 -62.70 29.12 -36.85
C LYS A 102 -62.91 29.50 -35.38
N THR A 103 -63.90 28.94 -34.69
CA THR A 103 -64.16 29.25 -33.26
C THR A 103 -63.79 28.12 -32.29
N SER A 104 -63.61 26.88 -32.74
CA SER A 104 -63.17 25.77 -31.86
C SER A 104 -61.66 25.64 -31.72
N GLU A 105 -60.88 26.06 -32.73
CA GLU A 105 -59.42 25.96 -32.70
C GLU A 105 -58.78 26.93 -31.70
N ILE A 106 -59.34 28.13 -31.50
CA ILE A 106 -58.81 29.13 -30.57
C ILE A 106 -59.01 28.71 -29.10
N ALA A 107 -60.09 28.00 -28.80
CA ALA A 107 -60.36 27.50 -27.44
C ALA A 107 -59.51 26.26 -27.08
N MET A 108 -59.19 25.39 -28.05
CA MET A 108 -58.30 24.23 -27.82
C MET A 108 -56.83 24.63 -27.70
N THR A 109 -56.35 25.61 -28.47
CA THR A 109 -54.95 26.07 -28.39
C THR A 109 -54.64 26.79 -27.07
N LEU A 110 -55.60 27.55 -26.51
CA LEU A 110 -55.39 28.19 -25.20
C LEU A 110 -55.36 27.20 -24.02
N ARG A 111 -56.15 26.11 -24.10
CA ARG A 111 -56.15 25.02 -23.09
C ARG A 111 -54.91 24.11 -23.20
N ALA A 112 -54.36 23.93 -24.40
CA ALA A 112 -53.10 23.21 -24.59
C ALA A 112 -51.91 24.02 -24.05
N ALA A 113 -51.83 25.32 -24.36
CA ALA A 113 -50.74 26.19 -23.92
C ALA A 113 -50.67 26.36 -22.39
N THR A 114 -51.80 26.41 -21.70
CA THR A 114 -51.86 26.49 -20.23
C THR A 114 -51.41 25.19 -19.54
N LYS A 115 -51.69 24.01 -20.12
CA LYS A 115 -51.19 22.72 -19.61
C LYS A 115 -49.68 22.55 -19.76
N THR A 116 -49.08 23.07 -20.83
CA THR A 116 -47.63 23.01 -21.05
C THR A 116 -46.87 23.91 -20.07
N GLN A 117 -47.43 25.07 -19.72
CA GLN A 117 -46.81 26.00 -18.79
C GLN A 117 -46.76 25.45 -17.35
N THR A 118 -47.84 24.80 -16.89
CA THR A 118 -47.88 24.15 -15.56
C THR A 118 -46.87 23.00 -15.42
N ARG A 119 -46.62 22.23 -16.50
CA ARG A 119 -45.62 21.13 -16.48
C ARG A 119 -44.19 21.63 -16.29
N SER A 120 -43.84 22.79 -16.85
CA SER A 120 -42.50 23.36 -16.68
C SER A 120 -42.22 23.84 -15.26
N HIS A 121 -43.24 24.37 -14.56
CA HIS A 121 -43.11 24.80 -13.17
C HIS A 121 -42.98 23.61 -12.21
N THR A 122 -43.71 22.52 -12.45
CA THR A 122 -43.56 21.28 -11.66
C THR A 122 -42.20 20.61 -11.88
N GLN A 123 -41.68 20.60 -13.11
CA GLN A 123 -40.33 20.07 -13.39
C GLN A 123 -39.23 20.92 -12.73
N LYS A 124 -39.35 22.24 -12.76
CA LYS A 124 -38.40 23.14 -12.06
C LYS A 124 -38.49 22.96 -10.54
N ALA A 125 -39.69 22.82 -9.97
CA ALA A 125 -39.86 22.57 -8.55
C ALA A 125 -39.25 21.22 -8.11
N LEU A 126 -39.44 20.16 -8.90
CA LEU A 126 -38.82 18.86 -8.65
C LEU A 126 -37.29 18.90 -8.77
N ALA A 127 -36.75 19.58 -9.77
CA ALA A 127 -35.30 19.75 -9.93
C ALA A 127 -34.68 20.53 -8.76
N ILE A 128 -35.34 21.58 -8.28
CA ILE A 128 -34.90 22.34 -7.10
C ILE A 128 -34.97 21.47 -5.84
N LEU A 129 -36.03 20.68 -5.65
CA LEU A 129 -36.17 19.77 -4.51
C LEU A 129 -35.09 18.69 -4.52
N PHE A 130 -34.77 18.13 -5.69
CA PHE A 130 -33.69 17.16 -5.85
C PHE A 130 -32.31 17.75 -5.53
N LEU A 131 -32.01 18.97 -6.01
CA LEU A 131 -30.77 19.68 -5.67
C LEU A 131 -30.68 19.99 -4.18
N PHE A 132 -31.79 20.37 -3.54
CA PHE A 132 -31.83 20.58 -2.09
C PHE A 132 -31.57 19.27 -1.33
N LEU A 133 -32.11 18.15 -1.81
CA LEU A 133 -31.93 16.84 -1.20
C LEU A 133 -30.47 16.37 -1.33
N ILE A 134 -29.83 16.60 -2.48
CA ILE A 134 -28.38 16.38 -2.67
C ILE A 134 -27.56 17.28 -1.75
N ALA A 135 -27.89 18.57 -1.64
CA ALA A 135 -27.18 19.48 -0.75
C ALA A 135 -27.33 19.08 0.72
N ALA A 136 -28.51 18.61 1.13
CA ALA A 136 -28.77 18.12 2.48
C ALA A 136 -28.02 16.81 2.77
N THR A 137 -28.01 15.85 1.85
CA THR A 137 -27.24 14.61 2.00
C THR A 137 -25.75 14.87 2.00
N MET A 138 -25.23 15.75 1.14
CA MET A 138 -23.83 16.19 1.16
C MET A 138 -23.49 16.89 2.48
N SER A 139 -24.39 17.72 3.03
CA SER A 139 -24.17 18.36 4.32
C SER A 139 -24.12 17.36 5.46
N VAL A 140 -25.01 16.36 5.46
CA VAL A 140 -24.98 15.26 6.45
C VAL A 140 -23.70 14.44 6.31
N LEU A 141 -23.29 14.10 5.07
CA LEU A 141 -22.06 13.34 4.80
C LEU A 141 -20.80 14.10 5.25
N CYS A 142 -20.72 15.41 4.97
CA CYS A 142 -19.63 16.27 5.44
C CYS A 142 -19.60 16.43 6.96
N VAL A 143 -20.76 16.34 7.64
CA VAL A 143 -20.82 16.36 9.11
C VAL A 143 -20.43 15.00 9.69
N SER A 144 -20.81 13.88 9.07
CA SER A 144 -20.42 12.53 9.52
C SER A 144 -18.96 12.18 9.24
N SER A 145 -18.35 12.71 8.18
CA SER A 145 -16.90 12.51 7.92
C SER A 145 -16.03 13.24 8.96
N ASN A 146 -16.52 14.36 9.51
CA ASN A 146 -15.91 15.02 10.67
C ASN A 146 -16.35 14.38 12.01
N GLY A 147 -17.40 13.56 11.98
CA GLY A 147 -18.04 12.94 13.14
C GLY A 147 -17.46 11.60 13.57
N GLN A 148 -16.69 10.91 12.73
CA GLN A 148 -15.99 9.67 13.15
C GLN A 148 -14.94 9.94 14.26
N GLY A 149 -14.46 11.18 14.42
CA GLY A 149 -13.65 11.59 15.57
C GLY A 149 -14.47 12.00 16.81
N ALA A 150 -15.79 12.18 16.70
CA ALA A 150 -16.63 12.70 17.78
C ALA A 150 -17.23 11.61 18.70
N ALA A 151 -17.18 10.33 18.29
CA ALA A 151 -17.65 9.22 19.11
C ALA A 151 -16.83 9.02 20.40
N ASN A 152 -15.57 9.49 20.44
CA ASN A 152 -14.65 9.32 21.58
C ASN A 152 -14.51 10.55 22.50
N GLY A 153 -15.40 11.53 22.39
CA GLY A 153 -15.31 12.76 23.19
C GLY A 153 -14.30 13.77 22.64
N LYS A 154 -14.24 14.95 23.26
CA LYS A 154 -13.28 15.99 22.87
C LYS A 154 -11.86 15.46 23.06
N PHE A 155 -11.07 15.39 21.99
CA PHE A 155 -9.65 15.09 22.09
C PHE A 155 -8.96 16.09 22.99
N ASP A 156 -8.04 15.60 23.82
CA ASP A 156 -7.20 16.45 24.66
C ASP A 156 -6.24 17.25 23.78
N VAL A 157 -5.82 18.40 24.28
CA VAL A 157 -4.81 19.25 23.65
C VAL A 157 -3.81 19.64 24.73
N ILE A 158 -2.52 19.36 24.51
CA ILE A 158 -1.49 19.79 25.44
C ILE A 158 -1.42 21.32 25.38
N GLN A 159 -1.63 21.97 26.52
CA GLN A 159 -1.64 23.42 26.58
C GLN A 159 -0.26 23.98 26.19
N MET A 160 -0.19 24.67 25.06
CA MET A 160 1.03 25.35 24.64
C MET A 160 1.30 26.57 25.53
N ASN A 161 2.53 26.69 26.00
CA ASN A 161 3.00 27.92 26.64
C ASN A 161 2.80 29.09 25.65
N PRO A 162 2.17 30.21 26.04
CA PRO A 162 1.98 31.37 25.16
C PRO A 162 3.27 31.85 24.48
N ALA A 163 4.42 31.71 25.14
CA ALA A 163 5.72 32.06 24.57
C ALA A 163 6.08 31.26 23.30
N PHE A 164 5.49 30.07 23.10
CA PHE A 164 5.72 29.25 21.91
C PHE A 164 4.90 29.67 20.70
N LYS A 165 3.98 30.63 20.84
CA LYS A 165 3.25 31.21 19.71
C LYS A 165 4.10 32.23 18.94
N GLU A 166 5.14 32.78 19.58
CA GLU A 166 6.05 33.71 18.95
C GLU A 166 7.09 32.95 18.10
N GLU A 167 7.10 33.20 16.79
CA GLU A 167 8.01 32.55 15.85
C GLU A 167 9.50 32.72 16.23
N ALA A 168 9.86 33.87 16.81
CA ALA A 168 11.22 34.13 17.28
C ALA A 168 11.67 33.14 18.38
N ASN A 169 10.76 32.75 19.27
CA ASN A 169 11.05 31.79 20.34
C ASN A 169 11.13 30.36 19.78
N VAL A 170 10.26 30.01 18.83
CA VAL A 170 10.31 28.73 18.11
C VAL A 170 11.65 28.57 17.39
N ARG A 171 12.04 29.55 16.58
CA ARG A 171 13.34 29.57 15.88
C ARG A 171 14.53 29.55 16.85
N ARG A 172 14.40 30.10 18.06
CA ARG A 172 15.43 30.01 19.10
C ARG A 172 15.52 28.58 19.66
N MET A 173 14.39 27.92 19.89
CA MET A 173 14.34 26.53 20.35
C MET A 173 14.90 25.56 19.32
N GLU A 174 14.51 25.69 18.05
CA GLU A 174 15.03 24.87 16.94
C GLU A 174 16.55 25.02 16.80
N ARG A 175 17.06 26.27 16.82
CA ARG A 175 18.51 26.51 16.81
C ARG A 175 19.21 25.89 18.01
N ALA A 176 18.62 25.98 19.21
CA ALA A 176 19.17 25.36 20.40
C ALA A 176 19.17 23.83 20.31
N ALA A 177 18.11 23.22 19.76
CA ALA A 177 18.01 21.78 19.53
C ALA A 177 19.07 21.29 18.52
N GLY A 178 19.19 21.97 17.38
CA GLY A 178 20.21 21.66 16.38
C GLY A 178 21.63 21.86 16.90
N ALA A 179 21.91 22.93 17.64
CA ALA A 179 23.21 23.17 18.26
C ALA A 179 23.53 22.13 19.35
N TYR A 180 22.54 21.69 20.12
CA TYR A 180 22.74 20.64 21.12
C TYR A 180 23.08 19.29 20.48
N ALA A 181 22.47 18.97 19.34
CA ALA A 181 22.73 17.74 18.58
C ALA A 181 24.17 17.66 18.03
N SER A 182 24.78 18.79 17.69
CA SER A 182 26.19 18.85 17.25
C SER A 182 27.18 19.14 18.37
N TYR A 183 26.71 19.39 19.60
CA TYR A 183 27.57 19.74 20.72
C TYR A 183 28.50 18.59 21.13
N ARG A 184 29.78 18.91 21.35
CA ARG A 184 30.85 17.94 21.64
C ARG A 184 31.36 17.95 23.08
N GLY A 185 30.99 18.98 23.85
CA GLY A 185 31.39 19.10 25.26
C GLY A 185 30.51 18.28 26.20
N ASP A 186 30.64 18.53 27.50
CA ASP A 186 29.76 17.97 28.53
C ASP A 186 28.31 18.44 28.30
N PRO A 187 27.35 17.56 27.98
CA PRO A 187 25.97 17.95 27.72
C PRO A 187 25.36 18.82 28.82
N ALA A 188 25.75 18.61 30.08
CA ALA A 188 25.26 19.40 31.21
C ALA A 188 25.74 20.86 31.18
N ALA A 189 26.89 21.13 30.56
CA ALA A 189 27.48 22.46 30.41
C ALA A 189 26.97 23.24 29.19
N PHE A 190 26.07 22.67 28.38
CA PHE A 190 25.53 23.37 27.22
C PHE A 190 24.67 24.57 27.65
N GLY A 191 25.09 25.79 27.28
CA GLY A 191 24.49 27.04 27.77
C GLY A 191 22.99 27.23 27.45
N SER A 192 22.45 26.50 26.47
CA SER A 192 21.02 26.52 26.11
C SER A 192 20.30 25.19 26.39
N LEU A 193 20.80 24.39 27.34
CA LEU A 193 20.27 23.05 27.64
C LEU A 193 18.77 23.02 27.89
N ARG A 194 18.27 23.91 28.76
CA ARG A 194 16.84 23.98 29.09
C ARG A 194 15.97 24.35 27.89
N ILE A 195 16.49 25.14 26.97
CA ILE A 195 15.77 25.57 25.76
C ILE A 195 15.68 24.41 24.77
N ALA A 196 16.80 23.70 24.56
CA ALA A 196 16.80 22.49 23.75
C ALA A 196 15.89 21.40 24.35
N GLN A 197 15.92 21.20 25.68
CA GLN A 197 15.04 20.26 26.36
C GLN A 197 13.56 20.64 26.20
N ALA A 198 13.22 21.92 26.37
CA ALA A 198 11.84 22.41 26.22
C ALA A 198 11.31 22.20 24.80
N PHE A 199 12.17 22.26 23.77
CA PHE A 199 11.81 21.93 22.39
C PHE A 199 11.23 20.50 22.30
N PHE A 200 11.98 19.50 22.75
CA PHE A 200 11.58 18.10 22.60
C PHE A 200 10.50 17.64 23.60
N GLN A 201 10.53 18.14 24.83
CA GLN A 201 9.63 17.66 25.89
C GLN A 201 8.33 18.45 26.01
N THR A 202 8.26 19.69 25.51
CA THR A 202 7.09 20.55 25.72
C THR A 202 6.56 21.12 24.42
N TYR A 203 7.42 21.78 23.62
CA TYR A 203 6.99 22.41 22.38
C TYR A 203 6.52 21.38 21.35
N LEU A 204 7.35 20.38 21.04
CA LEU A 204 7.05 19.36 20.03
C LEU A 204 5.74 18.61 20.36
N PRO A 205 5.58 17.96 21.54
CA PRO A 205 4.30 17.36 21.92
C PRO A 205 3.13 18.36 21.92
N GLY A 206 3.34 19.58 22.43
CA GLY A 206 2.34 20.64 22.45
C GLY A 206 1.81 20.97 21.07
N LYS A 207 2.72 21.24 20.13
CA LYS A 207 2.45 21.59 18.75
C LYS A 207 1.80 20.44 17.98
N MET A 208 2.25 19.20 18.20
CA MET A 208 1.66 18.03 17.55
C MET A 208 0.18 17.82 17.87
N THR A 209 -0.25 18.22 19.07
CA THR A 209 -1.64 18.06 19.52
C THR A 209 -2.55 19.23 19.15
N GLN A 210 -2.03 20.31 18.55
CA GLN A 210 -2.87 21.44 18.15
C GLN A 210 -3.62 21.12 16.84
N PRO A 211 -4.90 21.53 16.74
CA PRO A 211 -5.73 21.27 15.56
C PRO A 211 -5.26 22.01 14.29
N ASP A 212 -4.55 23.13 14.45
CA ASP A 212 -4.04 23.96 13.36
C ASP A 212 -2.69 23.49 12.80
N SER A 213 -2.09 22.46 13.40
CA SER A 213 -0.68 22.11 13.17
C SER A 213 -0.49 20.77 12.46
N PHE A 214 -1.56 20.11 12.02
CA PHE A 214 -1.52 18.76 11.44
C PHE A 214 -0.63 18.63 10.21
N GLU A 215 -0.59 19.65 9.35
CA GLU A 215 0.28 19.67 8.17
C GLU A 215 1.77 19.68 8.53
N GLU A 216 2.11 20.20 9.72
CA GLU A 216 3.49 20.35 10.20
C GLU A 216 3.95 19.17 11.06
N VAL A 217 3.04 18.35 11.59
CA VAL A 217 3.34 17.26 12.56
C VAL A 217 4.39 16.29 12.02
N SER A 218 4.19 15.83 10.78
CA SER A 218 5.10 14.87 10.15
C SER A 218 6.50 15.45 9.98
N LYS A 219 6.59 16.71 9.53
CA LYS A 219 7.87 17.42 9.35
C LYS A 219 8.57 17.63 10.70
N LEU A 220 7.87 18.13 11.71
CA LEU A 220 8.42 18.36 13.05
C LEU A 220 8.96 17.07 13.70
N THR A 221 8.25 15.96 13.50
CA THR A 221 8.67 14.64 13.97
C THR A 221 9.94 14.18 13.25
N GLN A 222 9.99 14.33 11.92
CA GLN A 222 11.17 14.00 11.10
C GLN A 222 12.38 14.86 11.47
N ASP A 223 12.21 16.17 11.63
CA ASP A 223 13.28 17.10 12.01
C ASP A 223 13.87 16.70 13.38
N SER A 224 13.00 16.34 14.34
CA SER A 224 13.41 15.87 15.66
C SER A 224 14.22 14.58 15.62
N LEU A 225 13.79 13.60 14.80
CA LEU A 225 14.55 12.37 14.56
C LEU A 225 15.86 12.65 13.81
N SER A 226 15.89 13.63 12.90
CA SER A 226 17.11 14.03 12.19
C SER A 226 18.17 14.58 13.13
N TYR A 227 17.79 15.37 14.14
CA TYR A 227 18.69 15.87 15.17
C TYR A 227 19.27 14.72 16.01
N LEU A 228 18.43 13.77 16.41
CA LEU A 228 18.88 12.57 17.11
C LEU A 228 19.87 11.77 16.25
N ASN A 229 19.51 11.46 15.00
CA ASN A 229 20.33 10.69 14.07
C ASN A 229 21.70 11.36 13.82
N ARG A 230 21.71 12.69 13.68
CA ARG A 230 22.95 13.47 13.54
C ARG A 230 23.82 13.38 14.79
N ALA A 231 23.24 13.56 15.97
CA ALA A 231 23.96 13.43 17.24
C ALA A 231 24.55 12.03 17.40
N GLN A 232 23.77 11.01 17.03
CA GLN A 232 24.12 9.60 17.08
C GLN A 232 25.25 9.22 16.12
N ARG A 233 25.12 9.51 14.82
CA ARG A 233 26.14 9.23 13.80
C ARG A 233 27.45 9.95 14.07
N SER A 234 27.37 11.16 14.61
CA SER A 234 28.54 11.95 14.93
C SER A 234 29.24 11.49 16.20
N GLY A 235 28.61 10.63 17.03
CA GLY A 235 29.13 10.25 18.35
C GLY A 235 29.05 11.36 19.39
N SER A 236 28.08 12.29 19.27
CA SER A 236 27.88 13.37 20.23
C SER A 236 27.47 12.83 21.62
N PRO A 237 28.09 13.31 22.72
CA PRO A 237 27.65 12.99 24.08
C PRO A 237 26.18 13.35 24.36
N SER A 238 25.62 14.32 23.61
CA SER A 238 24.23 14.76 23.74
C SER A 238 23.20 13.73 23.26
N ALA A 239 23.61 12.76 22.43
CA ALA A 239 22.70 11.81 21.78
C ALA A 239 21.81 11.05 22.77
N LYS A 240 22.39 10.61 23.91
CA LYS A 240 21.64 9.88 24.95
C LYS A 240 20.52 10.73 25.57
N LYS A 241 20.76 12.02 25.78
CA LYS A 241 19.77 12.94 26.35
C LYS A 241 18.70 13.32 25.33
N LEU A 242 19.07 13.52 24.07
CA LEU A 242 18.12 13.70 22.98
C LEU A 242 17.17 12.51 22.85
N LEU A 243 17.71 11.30 22.86
CA LEU A 243 16.94 10.06 22.83
C LEU A 243 15.93 9.99 23.98
N GLU A 244 16.37 10.30 25.20
CA GLU A 244 15.53 10.35 26.40
C GLU A 244 14.39 11.38 26.26
N TRP A 245 14.70 12.59 25.79
CA TRP A 245 13.71 13.65 25.66
C TRP A 245 12.67 13.36 24.58
N ILE A 246 13.10 12.86 23.42
CA ILE A 246 12.20 12.48 22.33
C ILE A 246 11.32 11.31 22.80
N TYR A 247 11.89 10.29 23.44
CA TYR A 247 11.12 9.18 24.00
C TYR A 247 10.02 9.65 24.96
N VAL A 248 10.37 10.50 25.93
CA VAL A 248 9.40 11.02 26.91
C VAL A 248 8.30 11.84 26.22
N GLY A 249 8.67 12.72 25.30
CA GLY A 249 7.71 13.55 24.56
C GLY A 249 6.75 12.72 23.69
N MET A 250 7.28 11.78 22.92
CA MET A 250 6.48 10.95 22.01
C MET A 250 5.62 9.93 22.76
N LYS A 251 6.13 9.34 23.85
CA LYS A 251 5.36 8.41 24.68
C LYS A 251 4.07 9.04 25.19
N GLY A 252 4.16 10.26 25.72
CA GLY A 252 2.99 10.97 26.24
C GLY A 252 1.90 11.18 25.19
N VAL A 253 2.30 11.53 23.96
CA VAL A 253 1.37 11.74 22.84
C VAL A 253 0.80 10.41 22.32
N ALA A 254 1.60 9.36 22.19
CA ALA A 254 1.14 8.08 21.66
C ALA A 254 0.09 7.40 22.57
N GLU A 255 0.31 7.41 23.89
CA GLU A 255 -0.58 6.76 24.86
C GLU A 255 -1.78 7.63 25.29
N GLY A 256 -1.78 8.93 25.00
CA GLY A 256 -2.83 9.85 25.44
C GLY A 256 -4.06 9.92 24.50
N ASN A 257 -5.12 10.56 24.98
CA ASN A 257 -6.35 10.79 24.21
C ASN A 257 -6.24 12.02 23.28
N TYR A 258 -5.29 11.96 22.35
CA TYR A 258 -5.05 13.02 21.37
C TYR A 258 -5.59 12.64 20.00
N GLN A 259 -5.63 13.61 19.09
CA GLN A 259 -6.00 13.43 17.69
C GLN A 259 -5.16 12.32 17.03
N THR A 260 -5.81 11.49 16.22
CA THR A 260 -5.23 10.29 15.60
C THR A 260 -3.94 10.60 14.84
N VAL A 261 -3.88 11.71 14.10
CA VAL A 261 -2.69 12.14 13.35
C VAL A 261 -1.47 12.35 14.26
N ALA A 262 -1.67 12.95 15.43
CA ALA A 262 -0.60 13.18 16.41
C ALA A 262 -0.12 11.85 17.02
N ARG A 263 -1.07 10.97 17.38
CA ARG A 263 -0.78 9.65 17.96
C ARG A 263 -0.03 8.75 16.99
N ILE A 264 -0.42 8.74 15.71
CA ILE A 264 0.27 7.98 14.65
C ILE A 264 1.73 8.43 14.53
N ASN A 265 1.97 9.74 14.38
CA ASN A 265 3.33 10.27 14.24
C ASN A 265 4.20 9.99 15.47
N ALA A 266 3.64 10.14 16.67
CA ALA A 266 4.35 9.80 17.90
C ALA A 266 4.67 8.30 18.00
N THR A 267 3.77 7.43 17.57
CA THR A 267 3.97 5.97 17.56
C THR A 267 5.05 5.57 16.56
N ILE A 268 5.04 6.14 15.35
CA ILE A 268 6.10 5.96 14.34
C ILE A 268 7.44 6.42 14.89
N ALA A 269 7.48 7.59 15.55
CA ALA A 269 8.69 8.11 16.16
C ALA A 269 9.26 7.14 17.20
N LEU A 270 8.43 6.59 18.09
CA LEU A 270 8.81 5.58 19.08
C LEU A 270 9.38 4.30 18.44
N GLY A 271 8.79 3.83 17.34
CA GLY A 271 9.29 2.69 16.58
C GLY A 271 10.67 2.92 15.94
N ARG A 272 10.98 4.17 15.59
CA ARG A 272 12.24 4.57 14.95
C ARG A 272 13.36 4.91 15.92
N LEU A 273 13.10 4.98 17.22
CA LEU A 273 14.14 5.29 18.21
C LEU A 273 15.15 4.14 18.30
N ASP A 274 16.44 4.51 18.29
CA ASP A 274 17.55 3.57 18.41
C ASP A 274 18.35 3.81 19.68
N GLU A 275 18.63 2.74 20.42
CA GLU A 275 19.64 2.75 21.49
C GLU A 275 21.05 2.78 20.88
N ARG A 276 21.25 2.10 19.75
CA ARG A 276 22.51 2.09 19.00
C ARG A 276 22.24 2.31 17.52
N VAL A 277 23.01 3.21 16.94
CA VAL A 277 22.96 3.54 15.51
C VAL A 277 23.49 2.38 14.68
N ALA A 278 23.06 2.32 13.42
CA ALA A 278 23.71 1.46 12.44
C ALA A 278 25.20 1.82 12.31
N ASP A 279 26.06 0.81 12.37
CA ASP A 279 27.49 0.94 12.14
C ASP A 279 27.80 0.33 10.77
N GLN A 280 27.77 1.20 9.75
CA GLN A 280 27.98 0.80 8.36
C GLN A 280 29.40 0.25 8.14
N ALA A 281 30.40 0.77 8.86
CA ALA A 281 31.79 0.33 8.72
C ALA A 281 31.97 -1.13 9.18
N ASN A 282 31.24 -1.53 10.23
CA ASN A 282 31.28 -2.90 10.75
C ASN A 282 30.08 -3.75 10.32
N GLN A 283 29.25 -3.28 9.38
CA GLN A 283 28.02 -3.94 8.92
C GLN A 283 27.09 -4.35 10.08
N ARG A 284 27.03 -3.55 11.15
CA ARG A 284 26.12 -3.83 12.28
C ARG A 284 24.83 -3.05 12.11
N PRO A 285 23.67 -3.73 12.11
CA PRO A 285 22.38 -3.05 12.04
C PRO A 285 22.14 -2.17 13.28
N PRO A 286 21.21 -1.21 13.20
CA PRO A 286 20.82 -0.42 14.38
C PRO A 286 20.21 -1.33 15.44
N THR A 287 20.26 -0.93 16.71
CA THR A 287 19.54 -1.58 17.81
C THR A 287 18.40 -0.69 18.27
N PRO A 288 17.14 -1.06 17.99
CA PRO A 288 15.96 -0.32 18.43
C PRO A 288 15.92 -0.12 19.95
N LEU A 289 15.33 0.99 20.40
CA LEU A 289 15.22 1.36 21.80
C LEU A 289 14.35 0.35 22.57
N ARG A 290 14.93 -0.50 23.41
CA ARG A 290 14.21 -1.61 24.08
C ARG A 290 12.95 -1.20 24.84
N TYR A 291 12.90 0.01 25.40
CA TYR A 291 11.76 0.51 26.17
C TYR A 291 10.54 0.92 25.32
N SER A 292 10.68 1.05 23.99
CA SER A 292 9.54 1.35 23.11
C SER A 292 8.71 0.10 22.82
N LEU A 293 9.32 -1.09 22.75
CA LEU A 293 8.61 -2.32 22.35
C LEU A 293 7.37 -2.63 23.19
N PRO A 294 7.39 -2.60 24.55
CA PRO A 294 6.18 -2.86 25.33
C PRO A 294 5.06 -1.85 25.08
N ILE A 295 5.40 -0.59 24.75
CA ILE A 295 4.43 0.46 24.41
C ILE A 295 3.81 0.17 23.05
N LEU A 296 4.63 -0.19 22.06
CA LEU A 296 4.16 -0.53 20.71
C LEU A 296 3.23 -1.74 20.73
N ILE A 297 3.56 -2.78 21.51
CA ILE A 297 2.70 -3.94 21.74
C ILE A 297 1.36 -3.50 22.35
N LYS A 298 1.40 -2.73 23.44
CA LYS A 298 0.18 -2.23 24.09
C LYS A 298 -0.72 -1.41 23.14
N LEU A 299 -0.12 -0.55 22.31
CA LEU A 299 -0.87 0.26 21.34
C LEU A 299 -1.53 -0.59 20.25
N TYR A 300 -0.88 -1.66 19.81
CA TYR A 300 -1.43 -2.60 18.84
C TYR A 300 -2.56 -3.47 19.42
N GLU A 301 -2.38 -3.97 20.65
CA GLU A 301 -3.33 -4.86 21.33
C GLU A 301 -4.67 -4.21 21.67
N ASP A 302 -4.64 -2.91 21.98
CA ASP A 302 -5.85 -2.20 22.34
C ASP A 302 -6.72 -1.99 21.09
N GLN A 303 -7.75 -2.83 20.97
CA GLN A 303 -8.74 -2.79 19.90
C GLN A 303 -9.53 -1.46 19.86
N LYS A 304 -9.51 -0.65 20.92
CA LYS A 304 -10.14 0.67 20.95
C LYS A 304 -9.31 1.73 20.24
N ASN A 305 -8.03 1.47 19.96
CA ASN A 305 -7.21 2.40 19.20
C ASN A 305 -7.61 2.39 17.73
N ASP A 306 -7.59 3.59 17.13
CA ASP A 306 -7.75 3.74 15.69
C ASP A 306 -6.76 2.84 14.94
N GLU A 307 -7.21 2.29 13.82
CA GLU A 307 -6.44 1.33 13.05
C GLU A 307 -5.07 1.89 12.61
N GLY A 308 -5.01 3.18 12.25
CA GLY A 308 -3.74 3.82 11.90
C GLY A 308 -2.70 3.80 13.03
N ILE A 309 -3.14 3.85 14.28
CA ILE A 309 -2.26 3.76 15.46
C ILE A 309 -1.79 2.31 15.64
N ARG A 310 -2.69 1.34 15.48
CA ARG A 310 -2.34 -0.09 15.53
C ARG A 310 -1.36 -0.45 14.41
N ALA A 311 -1.56 0.06 13.20
CA ALA A 311 -0.67 -0.10 12.06
C ALA A 311 0.73 0.51 12.31
N ALA A 312 0.78 1.74 12.87
CA ALA A 312 2.04 2.36 13.26
C ALA A 312 2.77 1.56 14.36
N GLY A 313 2.03 1.04 15.34
CA GLY A 313 2.56 0.15 16.37
C GLY A 313 3.16 -1.11 15.76
N LEU A 314 2.45 -1.73 14.82
CA LEU A 314 2.86 -2.94 14.12
C LEU A 314 4.13 -2.73 13.27
N GLN A 315 4.24 -1.59 12.57
CA GLN A 315 5.46 -1.20 11.86
C GLN A 315 6.66 -1.10 12.81
N GLY A 316 6.47 -0.49 13.98
CA GLY A 316 7.49 -0.43 15.03
C GLY A 316 7.87 -1.83 15.53
N ILE A 317 6.88 -2.70 15.82
CA ILE A 317 7.11 -4.08 16.27
C ILE A 317 7.93 -4.86 15.23
N ARG A 318 7.57 -4.78 13.94
CA ARG A 318 8.34 -5.41 12.85
C ARG A 318 9.81 -5.03 12.88
N ARG A 319 10.10 -3.74 13.04
CA ARG A 319 11.48 -3.23 13.14
C ARG A 319 12.21 -3.82 14.36
N HIS A 320 11.54 -3.94 15.50
CA HIS A 320 12.10 -4.60 16.68
C HIS A 320 12.39 -6.07 16.44
N SER A 321 11.49 -6.81 15.81
CA SER A 321 11.70 -8.22 15.46
C SER A 321 12.89 -8.40 14.52
N MET A 322 13.02 -7.54 13.52
CA MET A 322 14.11 -7.58 12.55
C MET A 322 15.50 -7.30 13.17
N TYR A 323 15.61 -6.28 14.02
CA TYR A 323 16.92 -5.76 14.45
C TYR A 323 17.30 -6.06 15.91
N ASN A 324 16.34 -6.39 16.76
CA ASN A 324 16.59 -6.67 18.18
C ASN A 324 16.51 -8.16 18.50
N PHE A 325 16.42 -9.07 17.52
CA PHE A 325 16.56 -10.50 17.77
C PHE A 325 18.04 -10.88 17.99
N PRO A 326 18.40 -11.69 19.02
CA PRO A 326 17.56 -12.42 19.97
C PRO A 326 17.23 -11.66 21.27
N GLY A 327 17.53 -10.36 21.36
CA GLY A 327 17.35 -9.49 22.53
C GLY A 327 15.90 -9.14 22.92
N ILE A 328 14.89 -9.71 22.24
CA ILE A 328 13.48 -9.65 22.67
C ILE A 328 13.26 -10.68 23.79
N SER A 329 12.60 -10.27 24.87
CA SER A 329 12.32 -11.16 26.01
C SER A 329 11.50 -12.38 25.58
N ALA A 330 11.67 -13.52 26.27
CA ALA A 330 10.90 -14.73 25.94
C ALA A 330 9.38 -14.50 26.07
N ALA A 331 8.96 -13.74 27.09
CA ALA A 331 7.55 -13.39 27.30
C ALA A 331 6.99 -12.53 26.15
N ASP A 332 7.72 -11.48 25.73
CA ASP A 332 7.28 -10.63 24.62
C ASP A 332 7.28 -11.41 23.31
N ARG A 333 8.23 -12.33 23.11
CA ARG A 333 8.28 -13.19 21.92
C ARG A 333 7.06 -14.10 21.82
N THR A 334 6.74 -14.87 22.86
CA THR A 334 5.55 -15.72 22.89
C THR A 334 4.27 -14.90 22.65
N LYS A 335 4.20 -13.72 23.27
CA LYS A 335 3.09 -12.79 23.10
C LYS A 335 2.95 -12.29 21.67
N LEU A 336 4.04 -11.85 21.05
CA LEU A 336 4.06 -11.42 19.65
C LEU A 336 3.72 -12.56 18.71
N THR A 337 4.27 -13.76 18.91
CA THR A 337 3.91 -14.94 18.12
C THR A 337 2.41 -15.19 18.15
N THR A 338 1.79 -15.17 19.33
CA THR A 338 0.34 -15.33 19.49
C THR A 338 -0.43 -14.25 18.72
N LEU A 339 -0.13 -12.97 18.99
CA LEU A 339 -0.82 -11.84 18.36
C LEU A 339 -0.72 -11.83 16.84
N MET A 340 0.43 -12.22 16.28
CA MET A 340 0.65 -12.23 14.84
C MET A 340 0.02 -13.45 14.18
N SER A 341 0.07 -14.62 14.83
CA SER A 341 -0.65 -15.81 14.36
C SER A 341 -2.16 -15.59 14.36
N ASP A 342 -2.69 -14.89 15.36
CA ASP A 342 -4.11 -14.51 15.43
C ASP A 342 -4.47 -13.55 14.28
N LEU A 343 -3.69 -12.49 14.07
CA LEU A 343 -3.91 -11.54 12.96
C LEU A 343 -3.86 -12.21 11.58
N LEU A 344 -2.99 -13.20 11.40
CA LEU A 344 -2.88 -13.94 10.16
C LEU A 344 -4.12 -14.82 9.87
N LYS A 345 -4.80 -15.28 10.91
CA LYS A 345 -5.98 -16.17 10.83
C LYS A 345 -7.31 -15.43 10.88
N GLU A 346 -7.31 -14.21 11.40
CA GLU A 346 -8.49 -13.37 11.54
C GLU A 346 -9.17 -13.13 10.17
N PRO A 347 -10.53 -13.19 10.10
CA PRO A 347 -11.23 -12.69 8.93
C PRO A 347 -11.06 -11.16 8.81
N THR A 348 -11.36 -10.61 7.63
CA THR A 348 -11.38 -9.15 7.47
C THR A 348 -12.48 -8.55 8.35
N PRO A 349 -12.15 -7.61 9.27
CA PRO A 349 -13.14 -6.91 10.09
C PRO A 349 -14.10 -6.08 9.23
N ASP A 350 -15.35 -5.93 9.69
CA ASP A 350 -16.41 -5.20 8.96
C ASP A 350 -16.07 -3.71 8.72
N ASP A 351 -15.22 -3.12 9.56
CA ASP A 351 -14.77 -1.74 9.47
C ASP A 351 -13.52 -1.55 8.59
N ARG A 352 -13.03 -2.61 7.95
CA ARG A 352 -11.78 -2.62 7.17
C ARG A 352 -11.97 -3.22 5.78
N THR A 353 -11.27 -2.67 4.80
CA THR A 353 -11.18 -3.30 3.48
C THR A 353 -10.27 -4.53 3.51
N GLU A 354 -10.55 -5.53 2.68
CA GLU A 354 -9.71 -6.74 2.57
C GLU A 354 -8.25 -6.40 2.27
N GLN A 355 -8.00 -5.38 1.44
CA GLN A 355 -6.65 -4.92 1.10
C GLN A 355 -5.92 -4.32 2.29
N ALA A 356 -6.60 -3.50 3.11
CA ALA A 356 -6.01 -2.95 4.33
C ALA A 356 -5.73 -4.06 5.35
N HIS A 357 -6.61 -5.06 5.45
CA HIS A 357 -6.38 -6.23 6.30
C HIS A 357 -5.16 -7.03 5.84
N ALA A 358 -5.10 -7.35 4.55
CA ALA A 358 -3.98 -8.04 3.93
C ALA A 358 -2.65 -7.28 4.12
N PHE A 359 -2.68 -5.95 4.07
CA PHE A 359 -1.49 -5.12 4.35
C PHE A 359 -0.97 -5.32 5.78
N LEU A 360 -1.86 -5.36 6.78
CA LEU A 360 -1.47 -5.64 8.18
C LEU A 360 -0.98 -7.09 8.36
N GLN A 361 -1.61 -8.05 7.71
CA GLN A 361 -1.18 -9.45 7.74
C GLN A 361 0.26 -9.64 7.22
N ARG A 362 0.71 -8.83 6.23
CA ARG A 362 2.11 -8.89 5.77
C ARG A 362 3.11 -8.57 6.87
N TYR A 363 2.81 -7.61 7.74
CA TYR A 363 3.65 -7.34 8.90
C TYR A 363 3.66 -8.52 9.88
N ALA A 364 2.52 -9.20 10.06
CA ALA A 364 2.43 -10.39 10.90
C ALA A 364 3.34 -11.50 10.38
N VAL A 365 3.33 -11.76 9.08
CA VAL A 365 4.23 -12.72 8.41
C VAL A 365 5.70 -12.36 8.68
N ASP A 366 6.09 -11.10 8.46
CA ASP A 366 7.46 -10.65 8.71
C ASP A 366 7.88 -10.80 10.17
N ILE A 367 7.01 -10.40 11.10
CA ILE A 367 7.30 -10.51 12.52
C ILE A 367 7.50 -11.98 12.89
N LEU A 368 6.62 -12.88 12.45
CA LEU A 368 6.72 -14.31 12.73
C LEU A 368 7.99 -14.92 12.14
N ASP A 369 8.35 -14.56 10.91
CA ASP A 369 9.58 -15.01 10.25
C ASP A 369 10.83 -14.55 11.04
N TYR A 370 10.92 -13.25 11.36
CA TYR A 370 12.06 -12.69 12.09
C TYR A 370 12.19 -13.19 13.54
N LEU A 371 11.07 -13.50 14.21
CA LEU A 371 11.13 -14.02 15.58
C LEU A 371 11.71 -15.44 15.65
N ASN A 372 11.79 -16.14 14.52
CA ASN A 372 12.44 -17.45 14.37
C ASN A 372 12.11 -18.41 15.53
N THR A 373 10.82 -18.64 15.78
CA THR A 373 10.34 -19.52 16.84
C THR A 373 10.28 -20.98 16.40
N ASP A 374 10.16 -21.91 17.34
CA ASP A 374 10.04 -23.35 17.04
C ASP A 374 8.78 -23.68 16.20
N ASP A 375 7.79 -22.78 16.17
CA ASP A 375 6.54 -22.89 15.40
C ASP A 375 6.68 -22.58 13.89
N ARG A 376 7.91 -22.43 13.36
CA ARG A 376 8.11 -22.13 11.92
C ARG A 376 7.50 -23.14 10.95
N PRO A 377 7.48 -24.47 11.20
CA PRO A 377 6.78 -25.40 10.32
C PRO A 377 5.27 -25.13 10.23
N ALA A 378 4.65 -24.73 11.35
CA ALA A 378 3.24 -24.33 11.36
C ALA A 378 3.01 -23.04 10.58
N LEU A 379 3.91 -22.05 10.73
CA LEU A 379 3.89 -20.84 9.92
C LEU A 379 4.00 -21.16 8.42
N ALA A 380 4.97 -21.99 8.01
CA ALA A 380 5.16 -22.36 6.60
C ALA A 380 3.90 -23.00 6.01
N LYS A 381 3.23 -23.88 6.76
CA LYS A 381 1.95 -24.47 6.40
C LYS A 381 0.82 -23.44 6.28
N ASP A 382 0.72 -22.53 7.24
CA ASP A 382 -0.28 -21.44 7.22
C ASP A 382 -0.06 -20.53 6.00
N LEU A 383 1.20 -20.20 5.67
CA LEU A 383 1.55 -19.37 4.51
C LEU A 383 1.22 -20.04 3.18
N VAL A 384 1.50 -21.35 3.02
CA VAL A 384 1.05 -22.10 1.84
C VAL A 384 -0.46 -22.04 1.71
N THR A 385 -1.19 -22.31 2.80
CA THR A 385 -2.66 -22.25 2.82
C THR A 385 -3.18 -20.89 2.37
N ILE A 386 -2.61 -19.79 2.89
CA ILE A 386 -2.99 -18.42 2.52
C ILE A 386 -2.65 -18.12 1.06
N SER A 387 -1.47 -18.55 0.61
CA SER A 387 -1.02 -18.33 -0.76
C SER A 387 -1.87 -19.10 -1.78
N SER A 388 -2.40 -20.27 -1.43
CA SER A 388 -3.19 -21.11 -2.32
C SER A 388 -4.70 -20.83 -2.26
N ASP A 389 -5.21 -20.05 -1.30
CA ASP A 389 -6.64 -19.75 -1.20
C ASP A 389 -7.10 -18.69 -2.22
N PRO A 390 -7.84 -19.04 -3.29
CA PRO A 390 -8.20 -18.12 -4.36
C PRO A 390 -9.03 -16.90 -3.89
N LYS A 391 -9.63 -16.96 -2.70
CA LYS A 391 -10.40 -15.85 -2.12
C LYS A 391 -9.52 -14.80 -1.44
N ARG A 392 -8.28 -15.14 -1.06
CA ARG A 392 -7.35 -14.19 -0.45
C ARG A 392 -6.85 -13.19 -1.49
N THR A 393 -6.78 -11.92 -1.08
CA THR A 393 -6.21 -10.85 -1.89
C THR A 393 -4.77 -11.20 -2.31
N ASN A 394 -4.41 -10.92 -3.56
CA ASN A 394 -3.06 -11.15 -4.09
C ASN A 394 -1.97 -10.51 -3.23
N LEU A 395 -2.26 -9.38 -2.56
CA LEU A 395 -1.32 -8.68 -1.67
C LEU A 395 -0.72 -9.57 -0.58
N ILE A 396 -1.53 -10.37 0.12
CA ILE A 396 -1.04 -11.28 1.18
C ILE A 396 -0.68 -12.65 0.61
N ALA A 397 -1.41 -13.12 -0.40
CA ALA A 397 -1.19 -14.44 -0.97
C ALA A 397 0.17 -14.56 -1.67
N LEU A 398 0.51 -13.61 -2.54
CA LEU A 398 1.79 -13.60 -3.24
C LEU A 398 2.95 -13.32 -2.26
N TYR A 399 2.72 -12.46 -1.26
CA TYR A 399 3.69 -12.22 -0.18
C TYR A 399 3.99 -13.49 0.63
N SER A 400 2.94 -14.28 0.92
CA SER A 400 3.06 -15.55 1.62
C SER A 400 3.80 -16.58 0.77
N ALA A 401 3.49 -16.67 -0.53
CA ALA A 401 4.22 -17.54 -1.47
C ALA A 401 5.72 -17.20 -1.48
N ALA A 402 6.07 -15.93 -1.68
CA ALA A 402 7.46 -15.50 -1.69
C ALA A 402 8.18 -15.77 -0.36
N THR A 403 7.49 -15.62 0.77
CA THR A 403 8.06 -15.88 2.10
C THR A 403 8.35 -17.37 2.30
N VAL A 404 7.44 -18.25 1.86
CA VAL A 404 7.63 -19.72 1.89
C VAL A 404 8.87 -20.15 1.09
N GLY A 405 9.21 -19.42 0.03
CA GLY A 405 10.44 -19.58 -0.74
C GLY A 405 11.72 -19.69 0.08
N ARG A 406 11.73 -19.03 1.24
CA ARG A 406 12.87 -18.94 2.18
C ARG A 406 12.80 -19.96 3.31
N MET A 407 11.81 -20.86 3.30
CA MET A 407 11.54 -21.83 4.37
C MET A 407 11.56 -23.30 3.86
N PRO A 408 12.55 -23.73 3.04
CA PRO A 408 12.52 -25.05 2.43
C PRO A 408 12.59 -26.19 3.46
N GLU A 409 13.32 -26.01 4.56
CA GLU A 409 13.46 -27.04 5.60
C GLU A 409 12.19 -27.17 6.44
N GLU A 410 11.56 -26.04 6.77
CA GLU A 410 10.35 -26.01 7.59
C GLU A 410 9.11 -26.47 6.82
N LEU A 411 9.16 -26.41 5.49
CA LEU A 411 8.09 -26.86 4.62
C LEU A 411 8.12 -28.38 4.35
N LYS A 412 9.23 -29.06 4.63
CA LYS A 412 9.37 -30.52 4.38
C LYS A 412 8.27 -31.31 5.08
N GLY A 413 7.49 -32.02 4.26
CA GLY A 413 6.37 -32.85 4.74
C GLY A 413 5.15 -32.08 5.27
N GLN A 414 5.08 -30.76 5.05
CA GLN A 414 3.92 -29.94 5.43
C GLN A 414 2.88 -29.80 4.30
N VAL A 415 3.28 -30.03 3.06
CA VAL A 415 2.44 -29.87 1.86
C VAL A 415 2.07 -31.24 1.31
N ASP A 416 0.81 -31.63 1.49
CA ASP A 416 0.32 -32.95 1.07
C ASP A 416 0.17 -33.05 -0.46
N ALA A 417 -0.13 -31.93 -1.14
CA ALA A 417 -0.42 -31.88 -2.57
C ALA A 417 0.24 -30.64 -3.22
N PRO A 418 1.55 -30.68 -3.52
CA PRO A 418 2.26 -29.54 -4.11
C PRO A 418 1.74 -29.16 -5.49
N GLU A 419 1.23 -30.10 -6.28
CA GLU A 419 0.58 -29.85 -7.57
C GLU A 419 -0.60 -28.88 -7.45
N LYS A 420 -1.45 -29.05 -6.42
CA LYS A 420 -2.59 -28.15 -6.17
C LYS A 420 -2.13 -26.76 -5.74
N VAL A 421 -0.99 -26.65 -5.07
CA VAL A 421 -0.41 -25.37 -4.71
C VAL A 421 0.02 -24.63 -5.97
N LEU A 422 0.71 -25.33 -6.88
CA LEU A 422 1.12 -24.79 -8.18
C LEU A 422 -0.08 -24.39 -9.05
N GLU A 423 -1.11 -25.22 -9.12
CA GLU A 423 -2.35 -24.92 -9.85
C GLU A 423 -2.97 -23.59 -9.36
N ASN A 424 -3.13 -23.43 -8.04
CA ASN A 424 -3.66 -22.20 -7.46
C ASN A 424 -2.74 -20.98 -7.69
N TRP A 425 -1.43 -21.16 -7.66
CA TRP A 425 -0.48 -20.07 -7.96
C TRP A 425 -0.53 -19.68 -9.45
N SER A 426 -0.68 -20.65 -10.36
CA SER A 426 -0.90 -20.41 -11.79
C SER A 426 -2.21 -19.66 -12.03
N VAL A 427 -3.30 -20.02 -11.36
CA VAL A 427 -4.58 -19.28 -11.42
C VAL A 427 -4.38 -17.82 -11.01
N ARG A 428 -3.54 -17.53 -10.02
CA ARG A 428 -3.24 -16.15 -9.62
C ARG A 428 -2.44 -15.39 -10.67
N ALA A 429 -1.43 -16.03 -11.25
CA ALA A 429 -0.66 -15.44 -12.34
C ALA A 429 -1.58 -15.12 -13.53
N TRP A 430 -2.38 -16.10 -13.96
CA TRP A 430 -3.40 -15.95 -14.99
C TRP A 430 -4.35 -14.78 -14.71
N LYS A 431 -4.94 -14.73 -13.50
CA LYS A 431 -5.83 -13.63 -13.09
C LYS A 431 -5.11 -12.28 -13.12
N GLY A 432 -3.85 -12.23 -12.68
CA GLY A 432 -3.02 -11.02 -12.75
C GLY A 432 -2.85 -10.50 -14.18
N PHE A 433 -2.58 -11.39 -15.14
CA PHE A 433 -2.47 -11.06 -16.56
C PHE A 433 -3.81 -10.59 -17.14
N ARG A 434 -4.91 -11.28 -16.82
CA ARG A 434 -6.26 -10.94 -17.26
C ARG A 434 -6.70 -9.56 -16.75
N ASP A 435 -6.47 -9.30 -15.47
CA ASP A 435 -6.83 -8.03 -14.83
C ASP A 435 -6.00 -6.88 -15.42
N GLU A 436 -4.73 -7.12 -15.74
CA GLU A 436 -3.86 -6.13 -16.40
C GLU A 436 -4.27 -5.86 -17.86
N LEU A 437 -4.67 -6.88 -18.61
CA LEU A 437 -5.26 -6.71 -19.94
C LEU A 437 -6.53 -5.86 -19.89
N THR A 438 -7.39 -6.12 -18.90
CA THR A 438 -8.60 -5.33 -18.66
C THR A 438 -8.26 -3.89 -18.29
N HIS A 439 -7.24 -3.69 -17.45
CA HIS A 439 -6.74 -2.36 -17.10
C HIS A 439 -6.21 -1.62 -18.33
N MET A 440 -5.36 -2.24 -19.14
CA MET A 440 -4.83 -1.65 -20.36
C MET A 440 -5.89 -1.32 -21.40
N ALA A 441 -6.97 -2.10 -21.47
CA ALA A 441 -8.15 -1.80 -22.29
C ALA A 441 -8.92 -0.58 -21.75
N SER A 442 -9.00 -0.44 -20.43
CA SER A 442 -9.66 0.71 -19.76
C SER A 442 -8.88 2.02 -19.91
N LEU A 443 -7.56 1.95 -20.05
CA LEU A 443 -6.71 3.05 -20.47
C LEU A 443 -7.01 3.35 -21.94
N GLY A 444 -8.15 4.02 -22.19
CA GLY A 444 -8.54 4.48 -23.52
C GLY A 444 -7.39 5.24 -24.19
N ARG A 445 -7.41 5.38 -25.52
CA ARG A 445 -6.40 6.17 -26.23
C ARG A 445 -6.31 7.53 -25.55
N GLY A 446 -5.20 7.79 -24.84
CA GLY A 446 -4.97 9.07 -24.20
C GLY A 446 -5.24 10.12 -25.26
N LYS A 447 -6.15 11.07 -24.98
CA LYS A 447 -6.34 12.22 -25.87
C LYS A 447 -4.93 12.74 -26.09
N GLN A 448 -4.45 12.72 -27.34
CA GLN A 448 -3.13 13.26 -27.69
C GLN A 448 -3.02 14.56 -26.91
N ALA A 449 -2.02 14.64 -26.02
CA ALA A 449 -1.83 15.82 -25.19
C ALA A 449 -1.96 17.00 -26.15
N MET A 450 -3.00 17.83 -25.97
CA MET A 450 -3.18 19.04 -26.77
C MET A 450 -1.82 19.69 -26.74
N GLN A 451 -1.18 19.83 -27.91
CA GLN A 451 0.21 20.26 -28.03
C GLN A 451 0.42 21.34 -26.99
N GLN A 452 1.30 21.09 -26.01
CA GLN A 452 1.57 22.09 -24.98
C GLN A 452 1.83 23.38 -25.74
N PRO A 453 1.12 24.49 -25.41
CA PRO A 453 1.33 25.74 -26.12
C PRO A 453 2.83 25.99 -26.14
N SER A 454 3.35 26.29 -27.33
CA SER A 454 4.78 26.45 -27.53
C SER A 454 5.33 27.37 -26.44
N LYS A 455 6.45 27.00 -25.82
CA LYS A 455 7.01 27.69 -24.64
C LYS A 455 6.89 29.21 -24.85
N PRO A 456 6.46 30.02 -23.88
CA PRO A 456 6.28 31.47 -24.07
C PRO A 456 7.50 32.17 -24.71
N SER A 457 8.70 31.65 -24.44
CA SER A 457 9.96 32.09 -25.05
C SER A 457 10.02 31.91 -26.58
N SER A 458 9.35 30.91 -27.16
CA SER A 458 9.28 30.73 -28.62
C SER A 458 8.35 31.73 -29.31
N HIS A 459 7.46 32.42 -28.56
CA HIS A 459 6.65 33.53 -29.08
C HIS A 459 7.36 34.88 -28.98
N LEU A 460 8.41 34.98 -28.16
CA LEU A 460 9.20 36.21 -27.97
C LEU A 460 10.50 36.21 -28.76
N ALA A 461 10.93 35.06 -29.30
CA ALA A 461 12.07 34.99 -30.18
C ALA A 461 11.68 35.57 -31.56
N PRO A 462 12.36 36.62 -32.06
CA PRO A 462 12.13 37.07 -33.43
C PRO A 462 12.42 35.89 -34.38
N GLU A 463 11.49 35.61 -35.29
CA GLU A 463 11.65 34.58 -36.32
C GLU A 463 12.98 34.81 -37.03
N LYS A 464 13.99 33.98 -36.73
CA LYS A 464 15.19 33.94 -37.54
C LYS A 464 14.76 33.35 -38.88
N PRO A 465 14.91 34.06 -40.00
CA PRO A 465 14.55 33.52 -41.30
C PRO A 465 15.33 32.23 -41.51
N THR A 466 14.62 31.12 -41.64
CA THR A 466 15.17 29.81 -41.98
C THR A 466 15.89 29.95 -43.31
N ALA A 467 17.22 30.04 -43.27
CA ALA A 467 18.04 30.07 -44.46
C ALA A 467 17.77 28.79 -45.25
N MET A 468 17.15 28.94 -46.42
CA MET A 468 17.01 27.85 -47.39
C MET A 468 18.38 27.21 -47.59
N ALA A 469 18.44 25.90 -47.35
CA ALA A 469 19.58 25.06 -47.63
C ALA A 469 19.98 25.22 -49.10
N ARG A 470 21.01 26.03 -49.36
CA ARG A 470 21.70 26.05 -50.65
C ARG A 470 22.56 24.80 -50.74
N SER A 471 22.07 23.84 -51.52
CA SER A 471 22.88 22.90 -52.27
C SER A 471 24.01 23.64 -53.00
N GLY A 472 25.28 23.30 -52.72
CA GLY A 472 26.40 23.82 -53.49
C GLY A 472 27.80 23.53 -52.91
N MET A 473 28.40 22.47 -53.43
CA MET A 473 29.82 22.29 -53.82
C MET A 473 30.99 22.76 -52.94
N MET A 474 31.94 21.81 -52.83
CA MET A 474 33.42 21.95 -52.90
C MET A 474 34.18 22.62 -51.75
N GLY A 475 34.99 21.80 -51.09
CA GLY A 475 36.46 21.85 -51.24
C GLY A 475 37.22 22.87 -50.38
N GLY A 476 38.28 22.37 -49.72
CA GLY A 476 39.41 23.22 -49.33
C GLY A 476 39.81 23.15 -47.86
N SER A 477 40.75 22.26 -47.57
CA SER A 477 42.04 22.56 -46.94
C SER A 477 42.17 23.81 -46.04
N GLY A 478 42.48 23.56 -44.76
CA GLY A 478 43.59 24.20 -44.05
C GLY A 478 43.41 25.63 -43.53
N GLY A 479 43.76 25.84 -42.26
CA GLY A 479 43.98 27.19 -41.73
C GLY A 479 43.97 27.26 -40.21
N TYR A 480 45.15 27.44 -39.64
CA TYR A 480 45.42 27.78 -38.25
C TYR A 480 44.94 29.22 -37.91
N ASP A 481 45.06 29.51 -36.60
CA ASP A 481 45.32 30.83 -35.98
C ASP A 481 44.16 31.66 -35.41
N GLU A 482 44.15 31.67 -34.07
CA GLU A 482 44.58 32.83 -33.27
C GLU A 482 43.79 34.14 -33.46
N MET A 483 42.84 34.38 -32.56
CA MET A 483 42.52 35.75 -32.13
C MET A 483 42.39 35.83 -30.60
N MET A 484 43.43 36.46 -30.04
CA MET A 484 43.52 37.13 -28.76
C MET A 484 42.39 38.16 -28.53
N GLY A 485 42.05 38.32 -27.25
CA GLY A 485 42.09 39.65 -26.62
C GLY A 485 40.76 40.32 -26.29
N GLY A 486 40.57 40.65 -25.00
CA GLY A 486 39.59 41.64 -24.55
C GLY A 486 39.02 41.32 -23.18
N GLY A 487 39.70 41.75 -22.12
CA GLY A 487 39.43 41.41 -20.74
C GLY A 487 38.33 42.21 -20.06
N TYR A 488 37.94 41.74 -18.87
CA TYR A 488 37.48 42.55 -17.74
C TYR A 488 37.86 41.81 -16.45
N ASP A 489 38.90 42.34 -15.79
CA ASP A 489 39.06 42.32 -14.34
C ASP A 489 37.93 43.15 -13.72
N ASP A 490 37.05 42.53 -12.95
CA ASP A 490 36.59 43.01 -11.63
C ASP A 490 35.50 42.07 -11.09
N MET A 491 35.42 41.93 -9.76
CA MET A 491 34.51 41.06 -8.98
C MET A 491 35.10 39.73 -8.47
N MET A 492 36.25 39.82 -7.80
CA MET A 492 36.51 39.04 -6.59
C MET A 492 36.09 39.89 -5.37
N SER A 493 34.96 39.59 -4.73
CA SER A 493 34.74 39.67 -3.27
C SER A 493 33.25 39.52 -2.94
N GLY A 494 32.88 38.43 -2.27
CA GLY A 494 31.56 38.28 -1.64
C GLY A 494 30.65 37.22 -2.26
N GLY A 495 31.09 35.95 -2.27
CA GLY A 495 30.28 34.81 -2.68
C GLY A 495 30.03 33.84 -1.53
N SER A 496 29.15 34.22 -0.60
CA SER A 496 28.40 33.27 0.23
C SER A 496 27.46 32.50 -0.69
N GLY A 497 27.56 31.17 -0.75
CA GLY A 497 26.59 30.32 -1.45
C GLY A 497 27.26 29.28 -2.35
N GLY A 498 27.51 28.10 -1.80
CA GLY A 498 28.11 27.00 -2.55
C GLY A 498 28.14 25.68 -1.79
N GLU A 499 27.19 25.44 -0.88
CA GLU A 499 26.90 24.11 -0.32
C GLU A 499 25.49 23.76 -0.77
N GLY A 500 25.38 22.95 -1.82
CA GLY A 500 24.08 22.70 -2.44
C GLY A 500 24.07 21.58 -3.45
N TYR A 501 24.88 20.52 -3.26
CA TYR A 501 24.82 19.32 -4.10
C TYR A 501 25.15 18.01 -3.36
N GLU A 502 25.00 17.96 -2.03
CA GLU A 502 25.16 16.72 -1.24
C GLU A 502 23.89 16.33 -0.45
N GLU A 503 22.78 17.07 -0.58
CA GLU A 503 21.57 16.91 0.24
C GLU A 503 20.36 16.30 -0.51
N MET A 504 20.57 15.68 -1.68
CA MET A 504 19.52 15.02 -2.48
C MET A 504 19.54 13.47 -2.47
N MET A 505 20.32 12.86 -1.57
CA MET A 505 20.36 11.40 -1.37
C MET A 505 20.13 11.02 0.10
N GLY A 506 19.28 11.77 0.80
CA GLY A 506 19.06 11.52 2.23
C GLY A 506 17.87 12.28 2.78
N GLY A 507 16.66 11.96 2.32
CA GLY A 507 15.48 12.58 2.90
C GLY A 507 14.17 12.20 2.23
N GLY A 508 13.50 11.20 2.77
CA GLY A 508 12.07 11.34 2.97
C GLY A 508 11.13 10.59 2.03
N TYR A 509 11.50 9.40 1.52
CA TYR A 509 10.53 8.42 0.99
C TYR A 509 10.86 6.95 1.36
N ASP A 510 11.76 6.73 2.32
CA ASP A 510 12.33 5.39 2.59
C ASP A 510 11.44 4.43 3.39
N ASP A 511 10.15 4.72 3.66
CA ASP A 511 9.34 3.84 4.54
C ASP A 511 7.89 3.61 4.08
N MET A 512 7.47 4.19 2.94
CA MET A 512 6.27 3.72 2.21
C MET A 512 6.62 2.94 0.94
N MET A 513 7.91 2.71 0.69
CA MET A 513 8.45 1.84 -0.36
C MET A 513 9.35 0.71 0.21
N MET A 514 9.47 0.58 1.54
CA MET A 514 10.24 -0.50 2.20
C MET A 514 9.34 -1.66 2.67
N GLY A 515 8.28 -1.94 1.91
CA GLY A 515 7.45 -3.15 2.04
C GLY A 515 8.07 -4.32 1.29
N GLY A 516 9.30 -4.69 1.65
CA GLY A 516 10.06 -5.77 1.02
C GLY A 516 11.43 -5.30 0.55
N GLY A 517 12.48 -5.58 1.32
CA GLY A 517 13.88 -5.35 0.95
C GLY A 517 14.38 -6.23 -0.19
N TYR A 518 13.52 -6.53 -1.17
CA TYR A 518 13.82 -7.22 -2.41
C TYR A 518 13.49 -6.39 -3.66
N ASP A 519 12.78 -5.25 -3.53
CA ASP A 519 12.33 -4.47 -4.70
C ASP A 519 13.27 -3.33 -5.14
N ASP A 520 14.23 -2.88 -4.31
CA ASP A 520 15.05 -1.69 -4.62
C ASP A 520 16.57 -1.94 -4.71
N MET A 521 17.02 -3.20 -4.57
CA MET A 521 18.38 -3.63 -4.96
C MET A 521 18.40 -4.51 -6.22
N MET A 522 17.25 -4.66 -6.91
CA MET A 522 17.11 -5.49 -8.12
C MET A 522 17.14 -4.67 -9.44
N MET A 523 17.71 -3.46 -9.43
CA MET A 523 18.29 -2.84 -10.63
C MET A 523 19.75 -3.26 -10.87
N GLY A 524 20.05 -4.54 -10.59
CA GLY A 524 21.24 -5.22 -11.11
C GLY A 524 21.14 -5.61 -12.60
N GLY A 525 20.13 -5.10 -13.32
CA GLY A 525 19.98 -5.22 -14.77
C GLY A 525 20.33 -3.95 -15.57
N GLY A 526 20.87 -2.90 -14.91
CA GLY A 526 21.17 -1.61 -15.54
C GLY A 526 22.57 -1.06 -15.31
N TYR A 527 23.41 -1.70 -14.49
CA TYR A 527 24.77 -1.22 -14.16
C TYR A 527 25.92 -1.99 -14.81
N ASP A 528 25.63 -3.00 -15.65
CA ASP A 528 26.64 -3.66 -16.49
C ASP A 528 26.94 -2.91 -17.81
N GLN A 529 26.34 -1.73 -18.01
CA GLN A 529 26.44 -0.99 -19.28
C GLN A 529 27.36 0.24 -19.24
N MET A 530 28.16 0.44 -18.18
CA MET A 530 29.11 1.56 -18.12
C MET A 530 30.58 1.19 -17.95
N MET A 531 30.94 -0.10 -17.84
CA MET A 531 32.35 -0.52 -17.68
C MET A 531 32.72 -1.77 -18.51
N GLY A 532 32.09 -1.95 -19.67
CA GLY A 532 32.44 -3.02 -20.61
C GLY A 532 32.52 -2.48 -22.03
N GLY A 533 33.73 -2.41 -22.58
CA GLY A 533 33.96 -1.88 -23.91
C GLY A 533 33.20 -2.63 -25.01
N GLY A 534 32.53 -1.87 -25.87
CA GLY A 534 32.60 -2.12 -27.30
C GLY A 534 31.64 -3.13 -27.91
N TYR A 535 30.35 -3.12 -27.58
CA TYR A 535 29.30 -3.49 -28.55
C TYR A 535 28.05 -2.65 -28.30
N SER A 536 27.72 -1.79 -29.28
CA SER A 536 26.46 -1.04 -29.30
C SER A 536 25.31 -2.02 -29.50
N MET A 537 24.77 -2.57 -28.41
CA MET A 537 23.47 -3.24 -28.46
C MET A 537 22.45 -2.24 -29.03
N PRO A 538 21.57 -2.65 -29.95
CA PRO A 538 20.54 -1.76 -30.48
C PRO A 538 19.75 -1.18 -29.30
N ALA A 539 19.72 0.15 -29.21
CA ALA A 539 18.96 0.83 -28.18
C ALA A 539 17.50 0.41 -28.35
N ALA A 540 16.94 -0.26 -27.35
CA ALA A 540 15.52 -0.61 -27.35
C ALA A 540 14.70 0.66 -27.57
N ASN A 541 13.67 0.58 -28.41
CA ASN A 541 12.81 1.73 -28.64
C ASN A 541 12.19 2.16 -27.30
N PRO A 542 12.00 3.47 -27.07
CA PRO A 542 11.39 3.95 -25.84
C PRO A 542 9.97 3.40 -25.73
N GLN A 543 9.73 2.56 -24.72
CA GLN A 543 8.42 1.96 -24.46
C GLN A 543 7.46 2.99 -23.83
N PRO A 544 6.15 2.90 -24.11
CA PRO A 544 5.14 3.67 -23.41
C PRO A 544 5.19 3.42 -21.88
N PRO A 545 4.95 4.43 -21.04
CA PRO A 545 4.98 4.27 -19.58
C PRO A 545 3.97 3.24 -19.08
N GLU A 546 2.85 3.05 -19.79
CA GLU A 546 1.85 2.04 -19.47
C GLU A 546 2.43 0.62 -19.61
N VAL A 547 3.14 0.34 -20.72
CA VAL A 547 3.77 -0.97 -20.96
C VAL A 547 4.82 -1.26 -19.89
N VAL A 548 5.64 -0.27 -19.54
CA VAL A 548 6.66 -0.40 -18.49
C VAL A 548 6.01 -0.69 -17.14
N ALA A 549 4.93 0.02 -16.78
CA ALA A 549 4.23 -0.18 -15.52
C ALA A 549 3.55 -1.56 -15.46
N SER A 550 2.85 -1.96 -16.53
CA SER A 550 2.22 -3.28 -16.66
C SER A 550 3.25 -4.41 -16.55
N ARG A 551 4.37 -4.30 -17.26
CA ARG A 551 5.46 -5.29 -17.20
C ARG A 551 6.04 -5.42 -15.81
N LYS A 552 6.32 -4.30 -15.13
CA LYS A 552 6.80 -4.31 -13.73
C LYS A 552 5.81 -5.01 -12.80
N ARG A 553 4.52 -4.73 -12.94
CA ARG A 553 3.49 -5.35 -12.12
C ARG A 553 3.41 -6.87 -12.35
N LEU A 554 3.38 -7.31 -13.60
CA LEU A 554 3.30 -8.74 -13.94
C LEU A 554 4.57 -9.49 -13.55
N ASN A 555 5.76 -8.91 -13.75
CA ASN A 555 7.02 -9.47 -13.25
C ASN A 555 6.98 -9.64 -11.74
N SER A 556 6.52 -8.63 -10.98
CA SER A 556 6.42 -8.74 -9.52
C SER A 556 5.52 -9.91 -9.07
N ILE A 557 4.43 -10.19 -9.81
CA ILE A 557 3.57 -11.35 -9.53
C ILE A 557 4.33 -12.66 -9.79
N LEU A 558 4.95 -12.79 -10.96
CA LEU A 558 5.70 -13.99 -11.34
C LEU A 558 6.88 -14.23 -10.43
N GLU A 559 7.68 -13.20 -10.13
CA GLU A 559 8.83 -13.27 -9.24
C GLU A 559 8.44 -13.74 -7.83
N GLN A 560 7.30 -13.29 -7.28
CA GLN A 560 6.82 -13.74 -5.98
C GLN A 560 6.40 -15.22 -5.98
N ILE A 561 5.78 -15.69 -7.06
CA ILE A 561 5.43 -17.11 -7.23
C ILE A 561 6.71 -17.94 -7.42
N LEU A 562 7.61 -17.50 -8.28
CA LEU A 562 8.89 -18.17 -8.54
C LEU A 562 9.74 -18.25 -7.28
N LEU A 563 9.81 -17.18 -6.47
CA LEU A 563 10.43 -17.22 -5.14
C LEU A 563 9.82 -18.34 -4.29
N GLY A 564 8.49 -18.46 -4.27
CA GLY A 564 7.81 -19.54 -3.55
C GLY A 564 8.14 -20.94 -4.05
N VAL A 565 8.27 -21.14 -5.37
CA VAL A 565 8.56 -22.44 -5.96
C VAL A 565 10.03 -22.82 -5.85
N THR A 566 10.94 -21.92 -6.25
CA THR A 566 12.37 -22.22 -6.47
C THR A 566 13.29 -21.63 -5.41
N GLY A 567 12.79 -20.69 -4.59
CA GLY A 567 13.62 -19.86 -3.70
C GLY A 567 14.34 -18.70 -4.42
N SER A 568 14.17 -18.55 -5.74
CA SER A 568 14.77 -17.50 -6.56
C SER A 568 13.69 -16.70 -7.31
N PRO A 569 13.81 -15.37 -7.41
CA PRO A 569 12.87 -14.57 -8.18
C PRO A 569 13.06 -14.74 -9.70
N LYS A 570 14.22 -15.25 -10.12
CA LYS A 570 14.57 -15.43 -11.53
C LYS A 570 14.44 -16.89 -11.92
N LEU A 571 13.97 -17.11 -13.13
CA LEU A 571 13.91 -18.41 -13.76
C LEU A 571 15.01 -18.49 -14.82
N ASP A 572 16.04 -19.27 -14.55
CA ASP A 572 17.17 -19.55 -15.45
C ASP A 572 17.49 -21.04 -15.37
N LEU A 573 16.62 -21.86 -15.96
CA LEU A 573 16.74 -23.32 -15.93
C LEU A 573 17.95 -23.84 -16.72
N GLU A 574 18.54 -23.02 -17.59
CA GLU A 574 19.72 -23.40 -18.37
C GLU A 574 21.00 -23.36 -17.52
N ASN A 575 21.13 -22.35 -16.64
CA ASN A 575 22.34 -22.12 -15.87
C ASN A 575 22.21 -22.52 -14.39
N GLU A 576 21.01 -22.51 -13.82
CA GLU A 576 20.78 -22.70 -12.39
C GLU A 576 19.65 -23.71 -12.11
N GLN A 577 19.98 -24.74 -11.33
CA GLN A 577 18.95 -25.66 -10.82
C GLN A 577 18.23 -25.04 -9.62
N PRO A 578 16.89 -25.14 -9.56
CA PRO A 578 16.13 -24.75 -8.38
C PRO A 578 16.65 -25.47 -7.12
N ASN A 579 16.89 -24.74 -6.04
CA ASN A 579 17.47 -25.29 -4.81
C ASN A 579 16.77 -24.80 -3.53
N GLY A 580 15.68 -24.05 -3.65
CA GLY A 580 14.90 -23.53 -2.52
C GLY A 580 13.39 -23.73 -2.70
N GLY A 581 12.62 -23.01 -1.89
CA GLY A 581 11.16 -22.99 -1.94
C GLY A 581 10.48 -24.35 -1.86
N LEU A 582 9.33 -24.46 -2.52
CA LEU A 582 8.54 -25.68 -2.62
C LEU A 582 9.35 -26.83 -3.22
N TYR A 583 10.17 -26.55 -4.24
CA TYR A 583 11.00 -27.53 -4.94
C TYR A 583 11.93 -28.29 -3.99
N ALA A 584 12.66 -27.58 -3.13
CA ALA A 584 13.57 -28.20 -2.17
C ALA A 584 12.86 -28.89 -0.99
N SER A 585 11.57 -28.63 -0.80
CA SER A 585 10.78 -29.17 0.31
C SER A 585 10.06 -30.48 0.00
N VAL A 586 9.84 -30.79 -1.28
CA VAL A 586 9.11 -31.97 -1.74
C VAL A 586 10.04 -33.16 -2.02
N PRO A 587 9.55 -34.41 -1.93
CA PRO A 587 10.31 -35.59 -2.32
C PRO A 587 10.73 -35.55 -3.80
N GLU A 588 11.85 -36.21 -4.13
CA GLU A 588 12.42 -36.26 -5.50
C GLU A 588 11.41 -36.73 -6.57
N ALA A 589 10.46 -37.59 -6.21
CA ALA A 589 9.41 -38.05 -7.12
C ALA A 589 8.49 -36.90 -7.60
N GLN A 590 8.21 -35.92 -6.74
CA GLN A 590 7.35 -34.76 -7.05
C GLN A 590 8.16 -33.60 -7.66
N GLN A 591 9.49 -33.57 -7.48
CA GLN A 591 10.35 -32.54 -8.06
C GLN A 591 10.25 -32.51 -9.59
N GLN A 592 10.02 -33.67 -10.24
CA GLN A 592 9.88 -33.74 -11.70
C GLN A 592 8.65 -32.97 -12.20
N GLU A 593 7.52 -33.07 -11.51
CA GLU A 593 6.30 -32.33 -11.86
C GLU A 593 6.49 -30.82 -11.68
N LEU A 594 7.19 -30.41 -10.62
CA LEU A 594 7.56 -29.01 -10.40
C LEU A 594 8.51 -28.51 -11.51
N MET A 595 9.45 -29.33 -11.97
CA MET A 595 10.32 -28.98 -13.10
C MET A 595 9.52 -28.78 -14.39
N ILE A 596 8.59 -29.69 -14.69
CA ILE A 596 7.72 -29.56 -15.87
C ILE A 596 6.94 -28.25 -15.82
N TRP A 597 6.35 -27.93 -14.66
CA TRP A 597 5.67 -26.65 -14.46
C TRP A 597 6.58 -25.44 -14.66
N LEU A 598 7.83 -25.50 -14.19
CA LEU A 598 8.82 -24.43 -14.40
C LEU A 598 9.20 -24.28 -15.88
N GLU A 599 9.36 -25.39 -16.60
CA GLU A 599 9.62 -25.39 -18.05
C GLU A 599 8.46 -24.75 -18.83
N GLU A 600 7.22 -24.98 -18.41
CA GLU A 600 6.02 -24.35 -18.98
C GLU A 600 5.90 -22.85 -18.64
N MET A 601 6.40 -22.43 -17.48
CA MET A 601 6.40 -21.02 -17.06
C MET A 601 7.52 -20.18 -17.69
N GLN A 602 8.65 -20.79 -18.05
CA GLN A 602 9.78 -20.12 -18.72
C GLN A 602 9.36 -19.28 -19.95
N PRO A 603 8.61 -19.81 -20.95
CA PRO A 603 8.20 -19.02 -22.10
C PRO A 603 7.30 -17.83 -21.72
N VAL A 604 6.50 -17.93 -20.64
CA VAL A 604 5.68 -16.82 -20.15
C VAL A 604 6.56 -15.69 -19.62
N VAL A 605 7.58 -16.03 -18.82
CA VAL A 605 8.54 -15.06 -18.27
C VAL A 605 9.35 -14.40 -19.39
N ASP A 606 9.81 -15.18 -20.37
CA ASP A 606 10.60 -14.68 -21.49
C ASP A 606 9.77 -13.77 -22.40
N ALA A 607 8.55 -14.19 -22.77
CA ALA A 607 7.66 -13.39 -23.61
C ALA A 607 7.24 -12.07 -22.92
N LEU A 608 6.97 -12.11 -21.61
CA LEU A 608 6.69 -10.88 -20.83
C LEU A 608 7.88 -9.93 -20.85
N ASN A 609 9.11 -10.47 -20.88
CA ASN A 609 10.36 -9.70 -20.86
C ASN A 609 10.96 -9.43 -22.26
N ASP A 610 10.32 -9.88 -23.33
CA ASP A 610 10.76 -9.61 -24.70
C ASP A 610 10.73 -8.10 -24.99
N ARG A 611 11.86 -7.59 -25.46
CA ARG A 611 12.05 -6.17 -25.81
C ARG A 611 11.46 -5.82 -27.17
N ALA A 612 11.14 -6.82 -28.00
CA ALA A 612 10.48 -6.63 -29.29
C ALA A 612 9.03 -6.14 -29.14
N HIS A 613 8.37 -6.40 -28.01
CA HIS A 613 7.03 -5.90 -27.71
C HIS A 613 7.07 -4.48 -27.12
N ASP A 614 7.60 -3.54 -27.90
CA ASP A 614 7.83 -2.17 -27.45
C ASP A 614 6.60 -1.26 -27.58
N THR A 615 5.62 -1.61 -28.42
CA THR A 615 4.36 -0.88 -28.54
C THR A 615 3.25 -1.47 -27.65
N LYS A 616 2.29 -0.62 -27.24
CA LYS A 616 1.10 -1.08 -26.49
C LYS A 616 0.33 -2.18 -27.22
N LEU A 617 0.24 -2.11 -28.55
CA LEU A 617 -0.55 -3.07 -29.33
C LEU A 617 0.13 -4.45 -29.37
N GLU A 618 1.44 -4.49 -29.62
CA GLU A 618 2.21 -5.73 -29.61
C GLU A 618 2.27 -6.33 -28.21
N PHE A 619 2.48 -5.48 -27.18
CA PHE A 619 2.48 -5.95 -25.80
C PHE A 619 1.13 -6.54 -25.38
N VAL A 620 0.01 -5.90 -25.73
CA VAL A 620 -1.34 -6.45 -25.46
C VAL A 620 -1.58 -7.74 -26.23
N ALA A 621 -1.09 -7.86 -27.47
CA ALA A 621 -1.21 -9.10 -28.24
C ALA A 621 -0.40 -10.23 -27.58
N ALA A 622 0.84 -9.97 -27.21
CA ALA A 622 1.70 -10.93 -26.51
C ALA A 622 1.07 -11.38 -25.17
N LEU A 623 0.55 -10.44 -24.37
CA LEU A 623 -0.12 -10.79 -23.12
C LEU A 623 -1.36 -11.67 -23.31
N LYS A 624 -2.10 -11.54 -24.43
CA LYS A 624 -3.23 -12.43 -24.72
C LYS A 624 -2.78 -13.84 -25.04
N GLU A 625 -1.70 -13.99 -25.79
CA GLU A 625 -1.13 -15.31 -26.07
C GLU A 625 -0.66 -15.97 -24.78
N GLN A 626 0.06 -15.23 -23.92
CA GLN A 626 0.49 -15.73 -22.62
C GLN A 626 -0.67 -16.02 -21.66
N LEU A 627 -1.80 -15.32 -21.80
CA LEU A 627 -2.99 -15.60 -20.99
C LEU A 627 -3.56 -16.99 -21.28
N GLU A 628 -3.57 -17.44 -22.54
CA GLU A 628 -4.03 -18.78 -22.89
C GLU A 628 -3.06 -19.85 -22.37
N VAL A 629 -1.74 -19.62 -22.50
CA VAL A 629 -0.72 -20.51 -21.91
C VAL A 629 -0.90 -20.63 -20.39
N LEU A 630 -1.04 -19.50 -19.69
CA LEU A 630 -1.28 -19.50 -18.25
C LEU A 630 -2.61 -20.16 -17.85
N ARG A 631 -3.64 -20.10 -18.71
CA ARG A 631 -4.90 -20.79 -18.49
C ARG A 631 -4.71 -22.30 -18.57
N ASP A 632 -3.95 -22.78 -19.56
CA ASP A 632 -3.65 -24.20 -19.73
C ASP A 632 -2.83 -24.73 -18.53
N ILE A 633 -1.81 -23.98 -18.08
CA ILE A 633 -1.02 -24.32 -16.88
C ILE A 633 -1.90 -24.30 -15.61
N ALA A 634 -2.81 -23.34 -15.49
CA ALA A 634 -3.72 -23.23 -14.36
C ALA A 634 -4.83 -24.30 -14.36
N GLY A 635 -5.02 -25.01 -15.48
CA GLY A 635 -5.94 -26.14 -15.60
C GLY A 635 -7.40 -25.80 -15.26
N PRO A 636 -8.17 -26.79 -14.76
CA PRO A 636 -9.60 -26.61 -14.49
C PRO A 636 -9.90 -25.57 -13.40
N ALA A 637 -8.97 -25.30 -12.49
CA ALA A 637 -9.16 -24.28 -11.47
C ALA A 637 -9.36 -22.86 -12.05
N ALA A 638 -8.77 -22.56 -13.21
CA ALA A 638 -9.00 -21.28 -13.88
C ALA A 638 -10.47 -21.11 -14.31
N ASP A 639 -11.06 -22.19 -14.84
CA ASP A 639 -12.46 -22.21 -15.26
C ASP A 639 -13.41 -22.11 -14.07
N GLU A 640 -13.10 -22.76 -12.95
CA GLU A 640 -13.88 -22.65 -11.71
C GLU A 640 -13.89 -21.23 -11.16
N VAL A 641 -12.73 -20.57 -11.12
CA VAL A 641 -12.64 -19.17 -10.66
C VAL A 641 -13.41 -18.25 -11.60
N GLU A 642 -13.31 -18.46 -12.91
CA GLU A 642 -14.08 -17.68 -13.88
C GLU A 642 -15.59 -17.87 -13.70
N ALA A 643 -16.05 -19.11 -13.48
CA ALA A 643 -17.45 -19.41 -13.21
C ALA A 643 -17.95 -18.75 -11.92
N GLN A 644 -17.15 -18.80 -10.85
CA GLN A 644 -17.48 -18.15 -9.57
C GLN A 644 -17.59 -16.62 -9.70
N GLU A 645 -16.67 -15.98 -10.42
CA GLU A 645 -16.70 -14.54 -10.65
C GLU A 645 -17.90 -14.12 -11.49
N ARG A 646 -18.26 -14.90 -12.51
CA ARG A 646 -19.48 -14.67 -13.32
C ARG A 646 -20.75 -14.81 -12.48
N ALA A 647 -20.81 -15.82 -11.63
CA ALA A 647 -21.93 -16.01 -10.71
C ALA A 647 -22.05 -14.83 -9.73
N TYR A 648 -20.93 -14.34 -9.18
CA TYR A 648 -20.92 -13.18 -8.28
C TYR A 648 -21.32 -11.88 -8.99
N ALA A 649 -20.96 -11.71 -10.26
CA ALA A 649 -21.38 -10.58 -11.08
C ALA A 649 -22.89 -10.58 -11.41
N GLY A 650 -23.64 -11.59 -10.98
CA GLY A 650 -25.06 -11.75 -11.32
C GLY A 650 -25.29 -12.04 -12.80
N ILE A 651 -24.23 -12.42 -13.52
CA ILE A 651 -24.31 -12.83 -14.92
C ILE A 651 -24.69 -14.31 -14.91
N VAL A 652 -25.97 -14.59 -14.69
CA VAL A 652 -26.52 -15.93 -14.91
C VAL A 652 -26.41 -16.21 -16.41
N GLN A 653 -25.67 -17.25 -16.79
CA GLN A 653 -25.60 -17.65 -18.18
C GLN A 653 -27.00 -18.04 -18.67
N ALA A 654 -27.44 -17.45 -19.78
CA ALA A 654 -28.69 -17.85 -20.43
C ALA A 654 -28.71 -19.35 -20.80
N SER A 655 -27.53 -19.97 -21.00
CA SER A 655 -27.39 -21.42 -21.21
C SER A 655 -27.72 -22.27 -19.99
N ASP A 656 -27.54 -21.77 -18.76
CA ASP A 656 -27.93 -22.51 -17.55
C ASP A 656 -29.45 -22.39 -17.29
N LEU A 657 -30.07 -21.30 -17.74
CA LEU A 657 -31.53 -21.17 -17.79
C LEU A 657 -32.18 -22.02 -18.89
N LEU A 658 -31.44 -22.34 -19.96
CA LEU A 658 -31.94 -23.15 -21.09
C LEU A 658 -31.72 -24.65 -20.91
N LYS A 659 -30.80 -25.09 -20.04
CA LYS A 659 -30.63 -26.50 -19.70
C LYS A 659 -31.65 -27.03 -18.69
N GLY A 660 -32.46 -26.15 -18.10
CA GLY A 660 -33.44 -26.52 -17.06
C GLY A 660 -34.74 -27.16 -17.57
N ASP A 661 -35.03 -27.10 -18.87
CA ASP A 661 -36.33 -27.56 -19.41
C ASP A 661 -36.24 -28.81 -20.31
N ASP A 662 -35.05 -29.21 -20.77
CA ASP A 662 -34.92 -30.37 -21.67
C ASP A 662 -34.97 -31.73 -20.93
N ASP A 663 -34.58 -31.77 -19.65
CA ASP A 663 -34.66 -32.99 -18.82
C ASP A 663 -36.08 -33.27 -18.27
N ALA A 664 -37.02 -32.32 -18.42
CA ALA A 664 -38.42 -32.51 -18.05
C ALA A 664 -39.25 -33.18 -19.16
N ALA A 665 -38.77 -33.21 -20.40
CA ALA A 665 -39.51 -33.76 -21.54
C ALA A 665 -39.40 -35.29 -21.70
N ASP A 666 -38.37 -35.93 -21.11
CA ASP A 666 -38.10 -37.37 -21.32
C ASP A 666 -38.68 -38.27 -20.20
N SER A 667 -39.41 -37.71 -19.24
CA SER A 667 -40.07 -38.46 -18.15
C SER A 667 -41.59 -38.66 -18.35
N ALA A 668 -42.14 -38.27 -19.51
CA ALA A 668 -43.57 -38.37 -19.81
C ALA A 668 -43.90 -39.30 -21.00
N VAL A 669 -43.33 -40.52 -21.03
CA VAL A 669 -43.82 -41.59 -21.93
C VAL A 669 -44.03 -42.86 -21.12
N GLY A 670 -45.27 -43.04 -20.67
CA GLY A 670 -45.73 -44.20 -19.92
C GLY A 670 -47.24 -44.19 -19.75
N PHE A 671 -47.99 -43.99 -20.85
CA PHE A 671 -49.44 -44.20 -20.87
C PHE A 671 -49.73 -45.39 -21.77
N ASP A 672 -50.20 -46.47 -21.14
CA ASP A 672 -50.59 -47.75 -21.73
C ASP A 672 -52.04 -47.65 -22.27
N PRO A 673 -52.31 -47.81 -23.59
CA PRO A 673 -53.66 -47.85 -24.10
C PRO A 673 -54.10 -49.31 -24.26
N ALA A 674 -54.62 -49.85 -23.17
CA ALA A 674 -55.80 -50.71 -23.21
C ALA A 674 -57.06 -49.83 -23.07
N GLU A 675 -57.32 -49.03 -24.09
CA GLU A 675 -58.62 -48.85 -24.77
C GLU A 675 -58.37 -48.33 -26.20
#